data_AF-A0A6N3EFR1-F1
#
_entry.id   AF-A0A6N3EFR1-F1
#
_cell.length_a   1.000
_cell.length_b   1.000
_cell.length_c   1.000
_cell.angle_alpha   90.00
_cell.angle_beta   90.00
_cell.angle_gamma   90.00
#
_symmetry.space_group_name_H-M   'P 1'
#
loop_
_entity.id
_entity.type
_entity.pdbx_description
1 polymer ?
#
loop_
_entity_poly.entity_id
_entity_poly.type
_entity_poly.pdbx_seq_one_letter_code
_entity_poly.pdbx_strand_id
1 'polypeptide(L)'
;MVYKINESIIVIQAEATKPNDTNVVFWSHDRGTAKLRMKLVRKNGIPQSLPEGTTVPIRLMFKSATAEGGYGKHDYLATVEDPVNGIVFIVLEDNILGYVGKVEGSVYIDFPNDRSLDTAGRFTFYIKRSPIDDSTPELEDYYFNGFSQTIDKIEKILADGKLEIEQKIAESETQIDAKLKDTNDKITKANQDVATLNTNIDKANDRIDQTNQQIGDLGKLKRMYSNSIDFGDYDYSGNPNLMSKLKSSDFNVGSHGSINLVNDMLHFTSDGTGSISMFTRINTPQLASGKTYTLSAKVRFDEGTTGAIDKLRLVYRTSPGEKILLEANSTNITTDDVGKEITIKGTANVNYQITNVEHFYMTVSFANFDKINGGFKLYDIKIEEGSTATPYQPNLLDAPYYLSKVPLGENIKDKGTVFPVKTSAYAVYSGANTEPYIAGQKYTLTIKATKAATQTLNVYLNAGTIGVGSMTPVEGLTDVWQTTFTVTQAHIDAGVTNRLAIYQIPNSSVGAVQIDWLKIEKGDTRTPNISQFKYFGEGLKDSNNPNDYSWDITAEYTEKGLNDSVSLTEPETILGLKNFAEGLQSSGVNVAVEYAKAIDTDKYTKHGAIYLGGCAWLAWETLTFQKTEGYAKGSYIRLGADGNASFTYSDVPNIFGGYLWLGGVCQPDYTDGGFGSYHITVENNFDDARKPIVRFIDSPTTPVKKLAVRGFALVFAPAPTENSQVKE
;
A
#
# COMPACT_ATOMS: atom_id res chain seq x y z
N MET A 1 -0.81 91.99 -2.36
CA MET A 1 -1.67 93.19 -2.32
C MET A 1 -0.85 94.38 -1.88
N VAL A 2 -1.11 95.58 -2.41
CA VAL A 2 -0.42 96.83 -2.05
C VAL A 2 -1.27 97.57 -1.02
N TYR A 3 -0.67 98.02 0.08
CA TYR A 3 -1.38 98.72 1.16
C TYR A 3 -0.78 100.12 1.37
N LYS A 4 -1.61 101.07 1.79
CA LYS A 4 -1.19 102.36 2.32
C LYS A 4 -1.00 102.21 3.83
N ILE A 5 0.25 102.02 4.23
CA ILE A 5 0.61 101.60 5.59
C ILE A 5 1.07 102.79 6.43
N ASN A 6 0.51 102.93 7.63
CA ASN A 6 1.18 103.65 8.71
C ASN A 6 1.84 102.67 9.68
N GLU A 7 3.03 103.01 10.17
CA GLU A 7 3.67 102.31 11.29
C GLU A 7 3.68 103.23 12.52
N SER A 8 3.00 102.79 13.58
CA SER A 8 2.94 103.51 14.86
C SER A 8 3.44 102.61 16.00
N ILE A 9 4.18 103.19 16.94
CA ILE A 9 4.61 102.49 18.16
C ILE A 9 3.60 102.79 19.28
N ILE A 10 3.02 101.73 19.85
CA ILE A 10 2.13 101.81 21.00
C ILE A 10 2.88 101.30 22.22
N VAL A 11 3.14 102.19 23.18
CA VAL A 11 3.85 101.86 24.42
C VAL A 11 2.83 101.48 25.50
N ILE A 12 2.91 100.24 25.98
CA ILE A 12 2.11 99.68 27.06
C ILE A 12 2.71 100.13 28.39
N GLN A 13 1.96 100.95 29.13
CA GLN A 13 2.38 101.51 30.42
C GLN A 13 1.17 101.88 31.28
N ALA A 14 1.39 102.13 32.57
CA ALA A 14 0.32 102.43 33.52
C ALA A 14 -0.03 103.93 33.58
N GLU A 15 0.92 104.80 33.21
CA GLU A 15 0.74 106.25 33.23
C GLU A 15 -0.16 106.74 32.09
N ALA A 16 -1.08 107.65 32.40
CA ALA A 16 -1.91 108.29 31.37
C ALA A 16 -1.03 109.21 30.48
N THR A 17 -0.94 108.88 29.20
CA THR A 17 -0.22 109.68 28.20
C THR A 17 -1.14 110.35 27.21
N LYS A 18 -0.67 111.46 26.62
CA LYS A 18 -1.39 112.10 25.51
C LYS A 18 -1.54 111.09 24.36
N PRO A 19 -2.68 111.07 23.65
CA PRO A 19 -2.84 110.22 22.48
C PRO A 19 -1.71 110.45 21.47
N ASN A 20 -1.21 109.36 20.88
CA ASN A 20 -0.21 109.40 19.82
C ASN A 20 -0.83 110.04 18.58
N ASP A 21 -0.40 111.27 18.27
CA ASP A 21 -0.78 111.91 17.00
C ASP A 21 0.00 111.27 15.86
N THR A 22 -0.67 110.41 15.11
CA THR A 22 -0.02 109.60 14.07
C THR A 22 0.33 110.44 12.83
N ASN A 23 -0.21 111.66 12.70
CA ASN A 23 -0.19 112.46 11.46
C ASN A 23 -0.73 111.72 10.22
N VAL A 24 -1.45 110.61 10.41
CA VAL A 24 -1.98 109.79 9.32
C VAL A 24 -3.25 110.43 8.77
N VAL A 25 -3.31 110.50 7.44
CA VAL A 25 -4.51 110.87 6.70
C VAL A 25 -4.87 109.75 5.72
N PHE A 26 -5.97 109.07 5.99
CA PHE A 26 -6.63 108.21 5.02
C PHE A 26 -7.65 109.02 4.22
N TRP A 27 -7.85 108.64 2.97
CA TRP A 27 -8.86 109.22 2.10
C TRP A 27 -10.02 108.25 1.92
N SER A 28 -11.22 108.76 1.68
CA SER A 28 -12.41 107.94 1.46
C SER A 28 -12.29 106.92 0.30
N HIS A 29 -11.27 107.08 -0.56
CA HIS A 29 -10.96 106.20 -1.68
C HIS A 29 -9.95 105.08 -1.33
N ASP A 30 -9.34 105.10 -0.14
CA ASP A 30 -8.37 104.09 0.33
C ASP A 30 -9.05 102.76 0.73
N ARG A 31 -10.07 102.34 -0.04
CA ARG A 31 -10.90 101.14 0.19
C ARG A 31 -10.07 99.86 0.12
N GLY A 32 -10.17 99.02 1.14
CA GLY A 32 -9.36 97.80 1.30
C GLY A 32 -7.83 98.01 1.38
N THR A 33 -7.34 99.26 1.43
CA THR A 33 -5.90 99.58 1.37
C THR A 33 -5.42 100.45 2.52
N ALA A 34 -6.31 101.11 3.27
CA ALA A 34 -6.00 101.86 4.48
C ALA A 34 -5.58 100.94 5.64
N LYS A 35 -4.28 100.71 5.80
CA LYS A 35 -3.72 99.79 6.81
C LYS A 35 -3.06 100.57 7.95
N LEU A 36 -3.57 100.37 9.17
CA LEU A 36 -2.91 100.81 10.41
C LEU A 36 -2.10 99.65 10.96
N ARG A 37 -0.77 99.78 10.93
CA ARG A 37 0.16 98.79 11.50
C ARG A 37 0.77 99.36 12.78
N MET A 38 0.69 98.58 13.86
CA MET A 38 1.13 99.00 15.18
C MET A 38 2.14 98.02 15.74
N LYS A 39 3.22 98.55 16.31
CA LYS A 39 4.17 97.78 17.10
C LYS A 39 3.90 98.01 18.58
N LEU A 40 3.49 96.97 19.28
CA LEU A 40 3.21 96.98 20.71
C LEU A 40 4.51 96.74 21.49
N VAL A 41 4.87 97.68 22.35
CA VAL A 41 6.11 97.61 23.16
C VAL A 41 5.81 97.94 24.61
N ARG A 42 6.60 97.43 25.55
CA ARG A 42 6.60 97.85 26.96
C ARG A 42 7.48 99.10 27.14
N LYS A 43 7.43 99.72 28.33
CA LYS A 43 8.35 100.80 28.74
C LYS A 43 9.80 100.42 28.39
N ASN A 44 10.56 101.36 27.80
CA ASN A 44 11.91 101.18 27.23
C ASN A 44 12.01 100.50 25.85
N GLY A 45 10.88 100.31 25.13
CA GLY A 45 10.88 99.88 23.73
C GLY A 45 11.01 98.36 23.51
N ILE A 46 10.87 97.56 24.57
CA ILE A 46 10.92 96.09 24.51
C ILE A 46 9.63 95.58 23.83
N PRO A 47 9.69 94.78 22.75
CA PRO A 47 8.52 94.21 22.10
C PRO A 47 7.59 93.44 23.06
N GLN A 48 6.28 93.60 22.89
CA GLN A 48 5.29 92.81 23.60
C GLN A 48 4.99 91.53 22.81
N SER A 49 5.44 90.38 23.31
CA SER A 49 5.08 89.08 22.73
C SER A 49 3.59 88.79 22.89
N LEU A 50 2.99 88.21 21.85
CA LEU A 50 1.59 87.85 21.73
C LEU A 50 1.50 86.31 21.58
N PRO A 51 1.31 85.55 22.68
CA PRO A 51 1.15 84.09 22.63
C PRO A 51 0.00 83.64 21.72
N GLU A 52 0.07 82.40 21.23
CA GLU A 52 -1.03 81.81 20.46
C GLU A 52 -2.35 81.86 21.23
N GLY A 53 -3.42 82.31 20.57
CA GLY A 53 -4.72 82.58 21.21
C GLY A 53 -4.87 84.00 21.79
N THR A 54 -3.85 84.86 21.72
CA THR A 54 -3.97 86.28 22.08
C THR A 54 -4.79 87.03 21.02
N THR A 55 -5.76 87.82 21.45
CA THR A 55 -6.52 88.75 20.61
C THR A 55 -6.15 90.19 20.92
N VAL A 56 -6.14 91.04 19.89
CA VAL A 56 -5.81 92.47 20.04
C VAL A 56 -6.98 93.30 19.49
N PRO A 57 -7.99 93.61 20.33
CA PRO A 57 -9.09 94.48 19.94
C PRO A 57 -8.61 95.93 19.77
N ILE A 58 -9.11 96.59 18.74
CA ILE A 58 -8.87 98.00 18.47
C ILE A 58 -10.20 98.70 18.31
N ARG A 59 -10.50 99.62 19.23
CA ARG A 59 -11.71 100.44 19.17
C ARG A 59 -11.38 101.78 18.52
N LEU A 60 -12.09 102.10 17.46
CA LEU A 60 -12.06 103.40 16.80
C LEU A 60 -13.31 104.18 17.20
N MET A 61 -13.13 105.41 17.66
CA MET A 61 -14.20 106.31 18.06
C MET A 61 -14.18 107.58 17.20
N PHE A 62 -15.35 108.02 16.77
CA PHE A 62 -15.53 109.22 15.98
C PHE A 62 -16.80 109.94 16.41
N LYS A 63 -16.89 111.26 16.18
CA LYS A 63 -18.08 112.02 16.54
C LYS A 63 -19.25 111.61 15.65
N SER A 64 -20.39 111.29 16.25
CA SER A 64 -21.64 110.99 15.53
C SER A 64 -22.80 111.74 16.16
N ALA A 65 -23.69 112.28 15.32
CA ALA A 65 -24.91 112.94 15.77
C ALA A 65 -26.02 111.93 16.15
N THR A 66 -25.92 110.70 15.65
CA THR A 66 -26.94 109.65 15.81
C THR A 66 -26.56 108.62 16.88
N ALA A 67 -25.27 108.49 17.22
CA ALA A 67 -24.81 107.55 18.23
C ALA A 67 -25.18 107.96 19.66
N GLU A 68 -25.51 106.97 20.48
CA GLU A 68 -25.73 107.15 21.92
C GLU A 68 -24.46 107.68 22.61
N GLY A 69 -24.56 108.84 23.26
CA GLY A 69 -23.42 109.53 23.87
C GLY A 69 -22.57 110.39 22.92
N GLY A 70 -22.99 110.57 21.66
CA GLY A 70 -22.38 111.49 20.69
C GLY A 70 -21.15 110.95 19.96
N TYR A 71 -20.84 109.66 20.12
CA TYR A 71 -19.68 109.01 19.50
C TYR A 71 -20.05 107.64 18.91
N GLY A 72 -19.77 107.46 17.61
CA GLY A 72 -19.78 106.15 16.96
C GLY A 72 -18.55 105.33 17.36
N LYS A 73 -18.66 104.00 17.32
CA LYS A 73 -17.65 103.04 17.78
C LYS A 73 -17.49 101.90 16.80
N HIS A 74 -16.33 101.78 16.17
CA HIS A 74 -16.01 100.62 15.33
C HIS A 74 -14.93 99.78 16.00
N ASP A 75 -15.24 98.51 16.25
CA ASP A 75 -14.39 97.55 16.91
C ASP A 75 -13.75 96.62 15.87
N TYR A 76 -12.43 96.64 15.82
CA TYR A 76 -11.64 95.77 14.96
C TYR A 76 -10.93 94.73 15.79
N LEU A 77 -10.83 93.51 15.25
CA LEU A 77 -9.90 92.51 15.76
C LEU A 77 -8.62 92.57 14.92
N ALA A 78 -7.51 93.02 15.51
CA ALA A 78 -6.28 93.18 14.76
C ALA A 78 -5.67 91.84 14.37
N THR A 79 -5.17 91.75 13.15
CA THR A 79 -4.39 90.61 12.69
C THR A 79 -2.99 90.69 13.28
N VAL A 80 -2.56 89.62 13.95
CA VAL A 80 -1.19 89.47 14.44
C VAL A 80 -0.28 89.11 13.25
N GLU A 81 0.60 90.03 12.88
CA GLU A 81 1.55 89.84 11.76
C GLU A 81 2.85 89.21 12.24
N ASP A 82 3.34 89.64 13.41
CA ASP A 82 4.52 89.09 14.05
C ASP A 82 4.25 88.92 15.55
N PRO A 83 3.90 87.70 16.01
CA PRO A 83 3.56 87.44 17.40
C PRO A 83 4.76 87.60 18.35
N VAL A 84 5.98 87.44 17.84
CA VAL A 84 7.21 87.55 18.66
C VAL A 84 7.55 89.02 18.89
N ASN A 85 7.44 89.85 17.85
CA ASN A 85 7.78 91.28 17.90
C ASN A 85 6.61 92.21 18.22
N GLY A 86 5.43 91.66 18.52
CA GLY A 86 4.25 92.43 18.93
C GLY A 86 3.68 93.30 17.82
N ILE A 87 3.75 92.83 16.58
CA ILE A 87 3.30 93.60 15.42
C ILE A 87 1.91 93.14 15.03
N VAL A 88 0.97 94.09 15.04
CA VAL A 88 -0.42 93.87 14.66
C VAL A 88 -0.84 94.89 13.62
N PHE A 89 -1.90 94.59 12.88
CA PHE A 89 -2.52 95.57 12.01
C PHE A 89 -4.03 95.42 11.92
N ILE A 90 -4.67 96.52 11.54
CA ILE A 90 -6.03 96.51 11.02
C ILE A 90 -6.02 97.15 9.63
N VAL A 91 -6.90 96.65 8.76
CA VAL A 91 -7.27 97.34 7.52
C VAL A 91 -8.62 97.96 7.80
N LEU A 92 -8.77 99.26 7.52
CA LEU A 92 -10.04 99.96 7.70
C LEU A 92 -11.05 99.46 6.67
N GLU A 93 -12.27 99.22 7.12
CA GLU A 93 -13.37 98.82 6.25
C GLU A 93 -13.98 100.03 5.55
N ASP A 94 -14.66 99.82 4.44
CA ASP A 94 -15.19 100.90 3.61
C ASP A 94 -16.21 101.79 4.35
N ASN A 95 -16.89 101.25 5.38
CA ASN A 95 -17.89 101.98 6.17
C ASN A 95 -17.26 103.16 6.98
N ILE A 96 -16.14 102.95 7.67
CA ILE A 96 -15.48 104.00 8.46
C ILE A 96 -14.85 105.08 7.57
N LEU A 97 -14.48 104.73 6.33
CA LEU A 97 -14.00 105.68 5.33
C LEU A 97 -15.08 106.67 4.87
N GLY A 98 -16.35 106.44 5.21
CA GLY A 98 -17.45 107.42 5.08
C GLY A 98 -17.39 108.57 6.08
N TYR A 99 -16.68 108.41 7.20
CA TYR A 99 -16.47 109.49 8.17
C TYR A 99 -15.44 110.50 7.66
N VAL A 100 -15.69 111.80 7.85
CA VAL A 100 -14.73 112.87 7.57
C VAL A 100 -14.42 113.62 8.86
N GLY A 101 -13.20 113.47 9.37
CA GLY A 101 -12.81 114.06 10.64
C GLY A 101 -11.71 113.30 11.35
N LYS A 102 -11.56 113.60 12.64
CA LYS A 102 -10.59 112.95 13.54
C LYS A 102 -11.18 111.66 14.09
N VAL A 103 -10.45 110.56 13.95
CA VAL A 103 -10.76 109.26 14.54
C VAL A 103 -9.80 109.00 15.69
N GLU A 104 -10.32 108.54 16.83
CA GLU A 104 -9.58 108.24 18.04
C GLU A 104 -9.54 106.72 18.25
N GLY A 105 -8.36 106.12 18.17
CA GLY A 105 -8.14 104.70 18.32
C GLY A 105 -7.65 104.33 19.72
N SER A 106 -8.11 103.18 20.22
CA SER A 106 -7.69 102.58 21.49
C SER A 106 -7.32 101.12 21.28
N VAL A 107 -6.15 100.71 21.74
CA VAL A 107 -5.65 99.33 21.62
C VAL A 107 -5.80 98.56 22.94
N TYR A 108 -6.35 97.35 22.85
CA TYR A 108 -6.50 96.41 23.96
C TYR A 108 -5.79 95.10 23.62
N ILE A 109 -5.45 94.31 24.63
CA ILE A 109 -4.88 92.97 24.46
C ILE A 109 -5.62 92.02 25.39
N ASP A 110 -6.20 90.95 24.84
CA ASP A 110 -6.75 89.85 25.63
C ASP A 110 -5.88 88.61 25.43
N PHE A 111 -5.36 88.08 26.53
CA PHE A 111 -4.56 86.87 26.57
C PHE A 111 -5.45 85.64 26.70
N PRO A 112 -5.00 84.46 26.23
CA PRO A 112 -5.79 83.23 26.25
C PRO A 112 -6.12 82.68 27.65
N ASN A 113 -5.54 83.26 28.71
CA ASN A 113 -5.79 82.87 30.10
C ASN A 113 -6.75 83.83 30.83
N ASP A 114 -7.71 84.39 30.10
CA ASP A 114 -8.74 85.35 30.56
C ASP A 114 -8.18 86.66 31.15
N ARG A 115 -6.89 86.95 30.94
CA ARG A 115 -6.28 88.22 31.33
C ARG A 115 -6.42 89.22 30.21
N SER A 116 -6.86 90.43 30.51
CA SER A 116 -6.93 91.54 29.56
C SER A 116 -6.07 92.73 29.98
N LEU A 117 -5.72 93.56 29.00
CA LEU A 117 -4.83 94.70 29.15
C LEU A 117 -5.38 95.86 28.32
N ASP A 118 -5.85 96.93 29.00
CA ASP A 118 -5.96 98.24 28.36
C ASP A 118 -4.55 98.84 28.30
N THR A 119 -4.04 99.03 27.09
CA THR A 119 -2.64 99.38 26.89
C THR A 119 -2.31 100.83 27.26
N ALA A 120 -3.32 101.65 27.61
CA ALA A 120 -3.27 103.12 27.58
C ALA A 120 -2.87 103.68 26.19
N GLY A 121 -2.72 102.82 25.18
CA GLY A 121 -2.35 103.10 23.82
C GLY A 121 -3.50 103.76 23.08
N ARG A 122 -3.58 105.08 23.21
CA ARG A 122 -4.50 105.92 22.46
C ARG A 122 -3.76 106.52 21.27
N PHE A 123 -4.37 106.54 20.10
CA PHE A 123 -3.80 107.15 18.91
C PHE A 123 -4.87 107.90 18.12
N THR A 124 -4.48 108.84 17.28
CA THR A 124 -5.42 109.62 16.47
C THR A 124 -4.97 109.68 15.03
N PHE A 125 -5.92 109.58 14.11
CA PHE A 125 -5.69 109.80 12.68
C PHE A 125 -6.88 110.56 12.08
N TYR A 126 -6.74 111.00 10.83
CA TYR A 126 -7.78 111.73 10.12
C TYR A 126 -8.25 110.95 8.90
N ILE A 127 -9.55 111.05 8.62
CA ILE A 127 -10.12 110.63 7.34
C ILE A 127 -10.58 111.89 6.60
N LYS A 128 -10.16 112.02 5.35
CA LYS A 128 -10.54 113.13 4.46
C LYS A 128 -11.30 112.61 3.25
N ARG A 129 -12.14 113.50 2.69
CA ARG A 129 -12.88 113.21 1.47
C ARG A 129 -11.95 113.26 0.25
N SER A 130 -11.94 112.20 -0.55
CA SER A 130 -11.25 112.19 -1.84
C SER A 130 -12.03 113.03 -2.87
N PRO A 131 -11.36 113.81 -3.74
CA PRO A 131 -12.03 114.61 -4.78
C PRO A 131 -12.81 113.79 -5.82
N ILE A 132 -12.56 112.48 -5.91
CA ILE A 132 -13.17 111.57 -6.91
C ILE A 132 -14.27 110.68 -6.32
N ASP A 133 -14.57 110.82 -5.03
CA ASP A 133 -15.68 110.08 -4.42
C ASP A 133 -16.94 110.96 -4.41
N ASP A 134 -17.89 110.63 -5.29
CA ASP A 134 -19.16 111.35 -5.42
C ASP A 134 -20.23 110.90 -4.40
N SER A 135 -20.01 109.76 -3.71
CA SER A 135 -20.92 109.22 -2.68
C SER A 135 -20.20 108.81 -1.40
N THR A 136 -20.79 109.07 -0.23
CA THR A 136 -20.27 108.64 1.08
C THR A 136 -20.76 107.22 1.36
N PRO A 137 -19.86 106.27 1.69
CA PRO A 137 -20.28 105.02 2.33
C PRO A 137 -21.16 105.32 3.54
N GLU A 138 -22.20 104.52 3.77
CA GLU A 138 -23.01 104.64 4.98
C GLU A 138 -22.14 104.35 6.20
N LEU A 139 -22.11 105.31 7.12
CA LEU A 139 -21.35 105.22 8.36
C LEU A 139 -22.25 104.65 9.45
N GLU A 140 -21.99 103.42 9.86
CA GLU A 140 -22.68 102.79 10.98
C GLU A 140 -22.20 103.38 12.31
N ASP A 141 -23.09 103.63 13.25
CA ASP A 141 -22.71 104.09 14.60
C ASP A 141 -21.99 103.01 15.42
N TYR A 142 -22.22 101.73 15.10
CA TYR A 142 -21.49 100.60 15.66
C TYR A 142 -21.15 99.56 14.59
N TYR A 143 -19.91 99.07 14.58
CA TYR A 143 -19.44 98.03 13.66
C TYR A 143 -18.45 97.10 14.38
N PHE A 144 -18.47 95.81 14.06
CA PHE A 144 -17.49 94.83 14.56
C PHE A 144 -16.95 93.92 13.45
N ASN A 145 -15.64 93.97 13.19
CA ASN A 145 -14.99 93.18 12.13
C ASN A 145 -14.67 91.72 12.54
N GLY A 146 -14.76 91.37 13.82
CA GLY A 146 -14.36 90.03 14.28
C GLY A 146 -15.20 88.87 13.71
N PHE A 147 -16.41 89.16 13.21
CA PHE A 147 -17.28 88.14 12.59
C PHE A 147 -16.69 87.57 11.29
N SER A 148 -16.13 88.41 10.42
CA SER A 148 -15.56 87.96 9.13
C SER A 148 -14.41 86.98 9.34
N GLN A 149 -13.48 87.29 10.25
CA GLN A 149 -12.36 86.39 10.58
C GLN A 149 -12.83 85.06 11.19
N THR A 150 -13.98 85.06 11.88
CA THR A 150 -14.57 83.83 12.43
C THR A 150 -15.19 82.98 11.33
N ILE A 151 -15.88 83.60 10.37
CA ILE A 151 -16.47 82.93 9.21
C ILE A 151 -15.36 82.29 8.35
N ASP A 152 -14.29 83.01 8.03
CA ASP A 152 -13.17 82.48 7.24
C ASP A 152 -12.54 81.22 7.87
N LYS A 153 -12.41 81.22 9.21
CA LYS A 153 -11.93 80.05 9.96
C LYS A 153 -12.90 78.87 9.87
N ILE A 154 -14.19 79.11 9.99
CA ILE A 154 -15.23 78.07 9.87
C ILE A 154 -15.24 77.49 8.45
N GLU A 155 -15.19 78.35 7.42
CA GLU A 155 -15.15 77.91 6.02
C GLU A 155 -13.92 77.07 5.72
N LYS A 156 -12.76 77.47 6.26
CA LYS A 156 -11.53 76.67 6.13
C LYS A 156 -11.65 75.31 6.82
N ILE A 157 -12.16 75.26 8.05
CA ILE A 157 -12.40 74.00 8.77
C ILE A 157 -13.35 73.09 7.98
N LEU A 158 -14.40 73.66 7.38
CA LEU A 158 -15.35 72.90 6.57
C LEU A 158 -14.70 72.34 5.30
N ALA A 159 -13.89 73.14 4.61
CA ALA A 159 -13.17 72.72 3.41
C ALA A 159 -12.14 71.62 3.70
N ASP A 160 -11.33 71.80 4.75
CA ASP A 160 -10.32 70.82 5.18
C ASP A 160 -11.00 69.51 5.64
N GLY A 161 -12.07 69.61 6.42
CA GLY A 161 -12.84 68.45 6.88
C GLY A 161 -13.51 67.69 5.73
N LYS A 162 -14.04 68.40 4.72
CA LYS A 162 -14.59 67.76 3.51
C LYS A 162 -13.51 67.00 2.74
N LEU A 163 -12.35 67.61 2.52
CA LEU A 163 -11.24 66.99 1.80
C LEU A 163 -10.74 65.73 2.53
N GLU A 164 -10.60 65.80 3.86
CA GLU A 164 -10.18 64.64 4.68
C GLU A 164 -11.18 63.49 4.59
N ILE A 165 -12.49 63.79 4.62
CA ILE A 165 -13.55 62.77 4.48
C ILE A 165 -13.48 62.13 3.08
N GLU A 166 -13.35 62.92 2.02
CA GLU A 166 -13.26 62.41 0.64
C GLU A 166 -12.03 61.49 0.47
N GLN A 167 -10.88 61.86 1.03
CA GLN A 167 -9.67 61.02 1.04
C GLN A 167 -9.90 59.70 1.77
N LYS A 168 -10.49 59.74 2.98
CA LYS A 168 -10.78 58.54 3.77
C LYS A 168 -11.78 57.60 3.09
N ILE A 169 -12.76 58.15 2.35
CA ILE A 169 -13.69 57.36 1.54
C ILE A 169 -12.93 56.62 0.43
N ALA A 170 -12.12 57.32 -0.35
CA ALA A 170 -11.36 56.72 -1.46
C ALA A 170 -10.37 55.63 -0.98
N GLU A 171 -9.70 55.86 0.15
CA GLU A 171 -8.84 54.85 0.78
C GLU A 171 -9.64 53.62 1.22
N SER A 172 -10.83 53.84 1.80
CA SER A 172 -11.71 52.76 2.25
C SER A 172 -12.24 51.94 1.08
N GLU A 173 -12.67 52.58 -0.01
CA GLU A 173 -13.12 51.92 -1.24
C GLU A 173 -12.00 51.05 -1.82
N THR A 174 -10.78 51.59 -1.92
CA THR A 174 -9.60 50.85 -2.40
C THR A 174 -9.32 49.61 -1.55
N GLN A 175 -9.42 49.74 -0.21
CA GLN A 175 -9.22 48.60 0.70
C GLN A 175 -10.33 47.55 0.59
N ILE A 176 -11.58 47.99 0.41
CA ILE A 176 -12.74 47.12 0.23
C ILE A 176 -12.58 46.32 -1.07
N ASP A 177 -12.24 46.98 -2.18
CA ASP A 177 -12.05 46.34 -3.48
C ASP A 177 -10.92 45.30 -3.45
N ALA A 178 -9.81 45.64 -2.79
CA ALA A 178 -8.69 44.70 -2.61
C ALA A 178 -9.13 43.44 -1.83
N LYS A 179 -9.90 43.60 -0.74
CA LYS A 179 -10.41 42.47 0.05
C LYS A 179 -11.46 41.66 -0.70
N LEU A 180 -12.33 42.30 -1.47
CA LEU A 180 -13.32 41.63 -2.31
C LEU A 180 -12.64 40.77 -3.38
N LYS A 181 -11.60 41.31 -4.03
CA LYS A 181 -10.80 40.57 -5.01
C LYS A 181 -10.11 39.36 -4.38
N ASP A 182 -9.40 39.54 -3.26
CA ASP A 182 -8.74 38.43 -2.56
C ASP A 182 -9.74 37.35 -2.13
N THR A 183 -10.93 37.75 -1.67
CA THR A 183 -12.01 36.82 -1.32
C THR A 183 -12.52 36.05 -2.53
N ASN A 184 -12.74 36.72 -3.67
CA ASN A 184 -13.18 36.09 -4.91
C ASN A 184 -12.13 35.11 -5.47
N ASP A 185 -10.85 35.45 -5.39
CA ASP A 185 -9.74 34.57 -5.81
C ASP A 185 -9.70 33.31 -4.93
N LYS A 186 -9.87 33.47 -3.62
CA LYS A 186 -9.99 32.35 -2.66
C LYS A 186 -11.20 31.46 -2.94
N ILE A 187 -12.37 32.05 -3.21
CA ILE A 187 -13.59 31.30 -3.58
C ILE A 187 -13.37 30.53 -4.88
N THR A 188 -12.77 31.16 -5.88
CA THR A 188 -12.47 30.52 -7.18
C THR A 188 -11.54 29.32 -6.98
N LYS A 189 -10.49 29.49 -6.17
CA LYS A 189 -9.56 28.40 -5.84
C LYS A 189 -10.27 27.28 -5.07
N ALA A 190 -11.09 27.60 -4.08
CA ALA A 190 -11.88 26.62 -3.34
C ALA A 190 -12.82 25.82 -4.27
N ASN A 191 -13.46 26.48 -5.23
CA ASN A 191 -14.31 25.80 -6.22
C ASN A 191 -13.52 24.84 -7.12
N GLN A 192 -12.31 25.21 -7.54
CA GLN A 192 -11.41 24.31 -8.28
C GLN A 192 -10.97 23.10 -7.45
N ASP A 193 -10.68 23.33 -6.17
CA ASP A 193 -10.30 22.27 -5.24
C ASP A 193 -11.47 21.31 -4.99
N VAL A 194 -12.70 21.80 -4.85
CA VAL A 194 -13.92 20.98 -4.76
C VAL A 194 -14.12 20.14 -6.02
N ALA A 195 -13.96 20.70 -7.22
CA ALA A 195 -14.07 19.96 -8.47
C ALA A 195 -13.02 18.84 -8.58
N THR A 196 -11.80 19.13 -8.12
CA THR A 196 -10.71 18.13 -8.04
C THR A 196 -11.04 17.02 -7.04
N LEU A 197 -11.58 17.37 -5.87
CA LEU A 197 -12.01 16.40 -4.87
C LEU A 197 -13.12 15.50 -5.39
N ASN A 198 -14.14 16.05 -6.06
CA ASN A 198 -15.21 15.24 -6.68
C ASN A 198 -14.66 14.23 -7.68
N THR A 199 -13.74 14.66 -8.56
CA THR A 199 -13.09 13.74 -9.52
C THR A 199 -12.31 12.62 -8.82
N ASN A 200 -11.65 12.93 -7.70
CA ASN A 200 -10.92 11.93 -6.93
C ASN A 200 -11.86 10.97 -6.20
N ILE A 201 -13.02 11.45 -5.72
CA ILE A 201 -14.06 10.63 -5.12
C ILE A 201 -14.62 9.65 -6.14
N ASP A 202 -14.91 10.09 -7.37
CA ASP A 202 -15.40 9.22 -8.44
C ASP A 202 -14.40 8.10 -8.75
N LYS A 203 -13.12 8.44 -8.92
CA LYS A 203 -12.05 7.45 -9.12
C LYS A 203 -11.91 6.48 -7.96
N ALA A 204 -12.12 6.93 -6.72
CA ALA A 204 -12.07 6.06 -5.56
C ALA A 204 -13.26 5.09 -5.54
N ASN A 205 -14.45 5.56 -5.89
CA ASN A 205 -15.65 4.72 -6.00
C ASN A 205 -15.48 3.63 -7.08
N ASP A 206 -14.97 3.98 -8.28
CA ASP A 206 -14.70 3.00 -9.33
C ASP A 206 -13.74 1.88 -8.85
N ARG A 207 -12.70 2.26 -8.09
CA ARG A 207 -11.77 1.29 -7.50
C ARG A 207 -12.44 0.43 -6.42
N ILE A 208 -13.33 1.00 -5.61
CA ILE A 208 -14.09 0.25 -4.60
C ILE A 208 -14.98 -0.78 -5.29
N ASP A 209 -15.69 -0.41 -6.36
CA ASP A 209 -16.57 -1.31 -7.10
C ASP A 209 -15.79 -2.45 -7.77
N GLN A 210 -14.65 -2.13 -8.40
CA GLN A 210 -13.72 -3.13 -8.93
C GLN A 210 -13.24 -4.10 -7.84
N THR A 211 -12.88 -3.58 -6.67
CA THR A 211 -12.44 -4.39 -5.53
C THR A 211 -13.56 -5.31 -5.04
N ASN A 212 -14.78 -4.79 -4.93
CA ASN A 212 -15.95 -5.56 -4.50
C ASN A 212 -16.27 -6.70 -5.48
N GLN A 213 -16.12 -6.46 -6.78
CA GLN A 213 -16.27 -7.50 -7.79
C GLN A 213 -15.22 -8.60 -7.60
N GLN A 214 -13.94 -8.24 -7.43
CA GLN A 214 -12.85 -9.20 -7.19
C GLN A 214 -13.07 -10.02 -5.91
N ILE A 215 -13.49 -9.39 -4.81
CA ILE A 215 -13.85 -10.08 -3.57
C ILE A 215 -15.01 -11.05 -3.80
N GLY A 216 -16.03 -10.63 -4.56
CA GLY A 216 -17.16 -11.46 -4.93
C GLY A 216 -16.74 -12.69 -5.75
N ASP A 217 -15.74 -12.58 -6.60
CA ASP A 217 -15.22 -13.70 -7.40
C ASP A 217 -14.34 -14.65 -6.56
N LEU A 218 -13.52 -14.13 -5.64
CA LEU A 218 -12.78 -14.97 -4.67
C LEU A 218 -13.72 -15.80 -3.81
N GLY A 219 -14.86 -15.24 -3.38
CA GLY A 219 -15.88 -15.96 -2.62
C GLY A 219 -16.55 -17.11 -3.39
N LYS A 220 -16.39 -17.19 -4.72
CA LYS A 220 -16.96 -18.26 -5.56
C LYS A 220 -15.99 -19.41 -5.80
N LEU A 221 -14.72 -19.29 -5.43
CA LEU A 221 -13.71 -20.32 -5.67
C LEU A 221 -14.11 -21.63 -4.98
N LYS A 222 -14.02 -22.70 -5.76
CA LYS A 222 -14.20 -24.09 -5.34
C LYS A 222 -12.83 -24.71 -5.15
N ARG A 223 -12.74 -25.57 -4.12
CA ARG A 223 -11.50 -26.26 -3.76
C ARG A 223 -11.57 -27.73 -4.10
N MET A 224 -10.44 -28.24 -4.58
CA MET A 224 -10.16 -29.65 -4.80
C MET A 224 -8.83 -30.00 -4.13
N TYR A 225 -8.63 -31.28 -3.87
CA TYR A 225 -7.44 -31.81 -3.24
C TYR A 225 -6.98 -33.06 -3.97
N SER A 226 -5.67 -33.27 -4.07
CA SER A 226 -5.07 -34.40 -4.77
C SER A 226 -3.67 -34.70 -4.24
N ASN A 227 -3.18 -35.91 -4.49
CA ASN A 227 -1.79 -36.29 -4.29
C ASN A 227 -0.96 -36.33 -5.57
N SER A 228 -1.61 -36.12 -6.72
CA SER A 228 -0.96 -36.00 -8.03
C SER A 228 -1.55 -34.85 -8.82
N ILE A 229 -0.71 -34.18 -9.62
CA ILE A 229 -1.12 -33.23 -10.64
C ILE A 229 -0.87 -33.76 -12.06
N ASP A 230 -0.32 -34.97 -12.18
CA ASP A 230 -0.10 -35.64 -13.46
C ASP A 230 -1.37 -36.33 -13.93
N PHE A 231 -2.38 -35.51 -14.24
CA PHE A 231 -3.69 -35.97 -14.69
C PHE A 231 -3.68 -36.44 -16.14
N GLY A 232 -2.57 -36.30 -16.89
CA GLY A 232 -2.49 -36.64 -18.31
C GLY A 232 -3.46 -35.86 -19.21
N ASP A 233 -3.32 -36.05 -20.52
CA ASP A 233 -4.14 -35.40 -21.54
C ASP A 233 -5.43 -36.20 -21.84
N TYR A 234 -6.18 -36.56 -20.79
CA TYR A 234 -7.45 -37.28 -20.93
C TYR A 234 -8.65 -36.33 -21.08
N ASP A 235 -9.73 -36.86 -21.67
CA ASP A 235 -11.02 -36.17 -21.74
C ASP A 235 -11.86 -36.49 -20.50
N TYR A 236 -11.94 -35.52 -19.60
CA TYR A 236 -12.65 -35.57 -18.32
C TYR A 236 -14.12 -35.11 -18.41
N SER A 237 -14.68 -34.92 -19.62
CA SER A 237 -16.08 -34.51 -19.80
C SER A 237 -17.11 -35.61 -19.46
N GLY A 238 -16.64 -36.86 -19.37
CA GLY A 238 -17.45 -38.04 -19.09
C GLY A 238 -17.55 -38.43 -17.62
N ASN A 239 -18.18 -39.58 -17.36
CA ASN A 239 -18.31 -40.12 -16.00
C ASN A 239 -16.96 -40.66 -15.49
N PRO A 240 -16.70 -40.58 -14.16
CA PRO A 240 -15.48 -41.10 -13.55
C PRO A 240 -15.28 -42.59 -13.83
N ASN A 241 -14.02 -42.99 -14.03
CA ASN A 241 -13.67 -44.40 -14.12
C ASN A 241 -13.57 -45.01 -12.71
N LEU A 242 -14.31 -46.09 -12.49
CA LEU A 242 -14.30 -46.88 -11.27
C LEU A 242 -13.31 -48.05 -11.32
N MET A 243 -12.66 -48.28 -12.47
CA MET A 243 -11.71 -49.38 -12.64
C MET A 243 -10.27 -48.91 -12.41
N SER A 244 -9.48 -49.72 -11.68
CA SER A 244 -8.04 -49.50 -11.50
C SER A 244 -7.27 -49.91 -12.76
N LYS A 245 -6.13 -49.24 -13.04
CA LYS A 245 -5.23 -49.63 -14.14
C LYS A 245 -4.70 -51.05 -13.90
N LEU A 246 -4.98 -51.97 -14.82
CA LEU A 246 -4.51 -53.35 -14.77
C LEU A 246 -3.12 -53.50 -15.39
N LYS A 247 -2.33 -54.41 -14.84
CA LYS A 247 -1.01 -54.82 -15.33
C LYS A 247 -1.04 -56.28 -15.77
N SER A 248 -0.11 -56.70 -16.63
CA SER A 248 0.02 -58.10 -17.02
C SER A 248 0.25 -59.04 -15.83
N SER A 249 0.97 -58.56 -14.81
CA SER A 249 1.17 -59.23 -13.53
C SER A 249 -0.10 -59.41 -12.71
N ASP A 250 -1.22 -58.80 -13.06
CA ASP A 250 -2.45 -58.92 -12.29
C ASP A 250 -3.28 -60.13 -12.73
N PHE A 251 -2.86 -60.83 -13.78
CA PHE A 251 -3.58 -61.96 -14.36
C PHE A 251 -3.00 -63.31 -13.93
N ASN A 252 -3.87 -64.29 -13.77
CA ASN A 252 -3.52 -65.69 -13.90
C ASN A 252 -3.51 -66.04 -15.39
N VAL A 253 -2.35 -66.48 -15.86
CA VAL A 253 -2.17 -66.92 -17.24
C VAL A 253 -2.73 -68.34 -17.35
N GLY A 254 -3.81 -68.49 -18.12
CA GLY A 254 -4.40 -69.79 -18.43
C GLY A 254 -3.57 -70.58 -19.45
N SER A 255 -4.14 -71.68 -19.94
CA SER A 255 -3.57 -72.44 -21.05
C SER A 255 -3.79 -71.70 -22.39
N HIS A 256 -2.97 -72.03 -23.40
CA HIS A 256 -3.13 -71.59 -24.79
C HIS A 256 -2.87 -70.11 -25.09
N GLY A 257 -2.27 -69.37 -24.15
CA GLY A 257 -1.82 -68.02 -24.43
C GLY A 257 -0.86 -67.44 -23.40
N SER A 258 -0.38 -66.24 -23.68
CA SER A 258 0.48 -65.44 -22.81
C SER A 258 -0.01 -64.00 -22.72
N ILE A 259 0.47 -63.28 -21.71
CA ILE A 259 0.15 -61.85 -21.52
C ILE A 259 1.44 -61.10 -21.15
N ASN A 260 1.67 -59.97 -21.81
CA ASN A 260 2.76 -59.04 -21.52
C ASN A 260 2.25 -57.59 -21.58
N LEU A 261 3.12 -56.63 -21.27
CA LEU A 261 2.82 -55.21 -21.41
C LEU A 261 3.63 -54.64 -22.59
N VAL A 262 2.96 -54.04 -23.56
CA VAL A 262 3.59 -53.39 -24.73
C VAL A 262 3.08 -51.97 -24.82
N ASN A 263 3.96 -50.98 -24.63
CA ASN A 263 3.60 -49.55 -24.60
C ASN A 263 2.39 -49.28 -23.69
N ASP A 264 2.45 -49.77 -22.45
CA ASP A 264 1.36 -49.66 -21.46
C ASP A 264 0.03 -50.35 -21.80
N MET A 265 -0.03 -51.12 -22.89
CA MET A 265 -1.20 -51.92 -23.27
C MET A 265 -1.02 -53.39 -22.88
N LEU A 266 -2.09 -54.03 -22.40
CA LEU A 266 -2.07 -55.47 -22.12
C LEU A 266 -2.09 -56.23 -23.46
N HIS A 267 -1.00 -56.92 -23.77
CA HIS A 267 -0.86 -57.67 -25.00
C HIS A 267 -1.04 -59.16 -24.73
N PHE A 268 -2.12 -59.72 -25.27
CA PHE A 268 -2.46 -61.13 -25.20
C PHE A 268 -2.02 -61.83 -26.48
N THR A 269 -1.39 -62.99 -26.38
CA THR A 269 -0.98 -63.80 -27.54
C THR A 269 -1.51 -65.21 -27.39
N SER A 270 -2.11 -65.75 -28.45
CA SER A 270 -2.57 -67.14 -28.54
C SER A 270 -1.47 -68.01 -29.14
N ASP A 271 -1.34 -69.25 -28.67
CA ASP A 271 -0.51 -70.27 -29.33
C ASP A 271 -1.25 -70.99 -30.48
N GLY A 272 -2.53 -70.66 -30.71
CA GLY A 272 -3.39 -71.21 -31.76
C GLY A 272 -3.93 -72.62 -31.46
N THR A 273 -3.56 -73.23 -30.33
CA THR A 273 -3.93 -74.61 -29.98
C THR A 273 -5.25 -74.71 -29.22
N GLY A 274 -5.68 -73.63 -28.54
CA GLY A 274 -6.94 -73.58 -27.78
C GLY A 274 -7.43 -72.15 -27.51
N SER A 275 -8.48 -72.01 -26.69
CA SER A 275 -9.06 -70.72 -26.31
C SER A 275 -8.23 -70.03 -25.23
N ILE A 276 -8.02 -68.73 -25.36
CA ILE A 276 -7.51 -67.91 -24.27
C ILE A 276 -8.61 -67.75 -23.23
N SER A 277 -8.29 -68.07 -21.97
CA SER A 277 -9.10 -67.73 -20.80
C SER A 277 -8.18 -67.29 -19.68
N MET A 278 -8.11 -65.98 -19.44
CA MET A 278 -7.27 -65.37 -18.41
C MET A 278 -8.14 -64.51 -17.50
N PHE A 279 -7.81 -64.47 -16.22
CA PHE A 279 -8.58 -63.72 -15.23
C PHE A 279 -7.67 -63.01 -14.24
N THR A 280 -8.12 -61.89 -13.68
CA THR A 280 -7.33 -61.17 -12.68
C THR A 280 -7.26 -61.97 -11.39
N ARG A 281 -6.05 -62.18 -10.87
CA ARG A 281 -5.80 -62.80 -9.57
C ARG A 281 -5.93 -61.82 -8.41
N ILE A 282 -5.89 -60.53 -8.72
CA ILE A 282 -6.18 -59.46 -7.77
C ILE A 282 -7.68 -59.17 -7.75
N ASN A 283 -8.15 -58.66 -6.62
CA ASN A 283 -9.47 -58.08 -6.50
C ASN A 283 -9.55 -56.81 -7.33
N THR A 284 -10.63 -56.66 -8.07
CA THR A 284 -10.93 -55.45 -8.82
C THR A 284 -11.87 -54.56 -8.02
N PRO A 285 -11.93 -53.25 -8.33
CA PRO A 285 -12.81 -52.34 -7.63
C PRO A 285 -14.25 -52.81 -7.61
N GLN A 286 -14.92 -52.56 -6.49
CA GLN A 286 -16.29 -52.99 -6.26
C GLN A 286 -17.27 -51.94 -6.80
N LEU A 287 -18.41 -52.39 -7.30
CA LEU A 287 -19.50 -51.53 -7.78
C LEU A 287 -20.70 -51.65 -6.84
N ALA A 288 -21.51 -50.59 -6.66
CA ALA A 288 -22.73 -50.75 -5.88
C ALA A 288 -23.77 -51.59 -6.63
N SER A 289 -24.43 -52.48 -5.90
CA SER A 289 -25.55 -53.28 -6.41
C SER A 289 -26.80 -52.41 -6.64
N GLY A 290 -27.60 -52.73 -7.66
CA GLY A 290 -28.84 -52.03 -8.03
C GLY A 290 -28.65 -50.91 -9.05
N LYS A 291 -27.41 -50.57 -9.40
CA LYS A 291 -27.09 -49.48 -10.35
C LYS A 291 -26.76 -50.01 -11.74
N THR A 292 -26.93 -49.15 -12.74
CA THR A 292 -26.56 -49.44 -14.14
C THR A 292 -25.16 -48.92 -14.43
N TYR A 293 -24.35 -49.74 -15.07
CA TYR A 293 -22.98 -49.39 -15.44
C TYR A 293 -22.68 -49.78 -16.88
N THR A 294 -21.68 -49.12 -17.45
CA THR A 294 -21.07 -49.47 -18.72
C THR A 294 -19.61 -49.87 -18.49
N LEU A 295 -19.23 -51.04 -19.01
CA LEU A 295 -17.84 -51.48 -19.16
C LEU A 295 -17.43 -51.19 -20.61
N SER A 296 -16.28 -50.56 -20.80
CA SER A 296 -15.70 -50.29 -22.11
C SER A 296 -14.20 -50.54 -22.11
N ALA A 297 -13.65 -50.86 -23.29
CA ALA A 297 -12.21 -50.98 -23.51
C ALA A 297 -11.88 -50.81 -24.98
N LYS A 298 -10.63 -50.46 -25.27
CA LYS A 298 -10.06 -50.47 -26.61
C LYS A 298 -9.34 -51.76 -26.88
N VAL A 299 -9.54 -52.30 -28.07
CA VAL A 299 -8.96 -53.54 -28.57
C VAL A 299 -8.26 -53.27 -29.90
N ARG A 300 -7.06 -53.79 -30.07
CA ARG A 300 -6.36 -53.82 -31.36
C ARG A 300 -5.78 -55.20 -31.60
N PHE A 301 -6.35 -55.95 -32.53
CA PHE A 301 -5.76 -57.23 -32.96
C PHE A 301 -4.47 -56.98 -33.75
N ASP A 302 -3.45 -57.80 -33.51
CA ASP A 302 -2.18 -57.72 -34.24
C ASP A 302 -2.39 -58.10 -35.70
N GLU A 303 -1.62 -57.48 -36.60
CA GLU A 303 -1.65 -57.82 -38.02
C GLU A 303 -1.41 -59.34 -38.23
N GLY A 304 -2.23 -59.96 -39.07
CA GLY A 304 -2.20 -61.40 -39.31
C GLY A 304 -3.00 -62.24 -38.30
N THR A 305 -3.63 -61.64 -37.29
CA THR A 305 -4.50 -62.38 -36.37
C THR A 305 -5.75 -62.91 -37.07
N THR A 306 -6.05 -64.19 -36.87
CA THR A 306 -7.18 -64.91 -37.50
C THR A 306 -7.98 -65.69 -36.46
N GLY A 307 -9.14 -66.23 -36.86
CA GLY A 307 -10.04 -67.00 -35.99
C GLY A 307 -11.21 -66.17 -35.46
N ALA A 308 -11.72 -66.52 -34.28
CA ALA A 308 -12.96 -65.98 -33.72
C ALA A 308 -12.80 -64.61 -33.04
N ILE A 309 -12.24 -63.63 -33.75
CA ILE A 309 -11.95 -62.29 -33.22
C ILE A 309 -13.22 -61.52 -32.77
N ASP A 310 -14.38 -61.82 -33.36
CA ASP A 310 -15.71 -61.27 -33.01
C ASP A 310 -16.29 -61.85 -31.71
N LYS A 311 -15.63 -62.87 -31.14
CA LYS A 311 -16.06 -63.54 -29.90
C LYS A 311 -15.31 -63.07 -28.67
N LEU A 312 -14.39 -62.09 -28.81
CA LEU A 312 -13.68 -61.53 -27.67
C LEU A 312 -14.67 -60.90 -26.69
N ARG A 313 -14.54 -61.28 -25.41
CA ARG A 313 -15.29 -60.68 -24.31
C ARG A 313 -14.39 -60.32 -23.15
N LEU A 314 -14.62 -59.14 -22.61
CA LEU A 314 -14.08 -58.66 -21.35
C LEU A 314 -15.20 -58.65 -20.32
N VAL A 315 -15.04 -59.40 -19.24
CA VAL A 315 -16.14 -59.69 -18.31
C VAL A 315 -15.77 -59.33 -16.88
N TYR A 316 -16.60 -58.52 -16.22
CA TYR A 316 -16.56 -58.26 -14.78
C TYR A 316 -17.53 -59.20 -14.07
N ARG A 317 -17.04 -59.94 -13.07
CA ARG A 317 -17.80 -61.01 -12.40
C ARG A 317 -17.40 -61.22 -10.94
N THR A 318 -18.21 -61.99 -10.21
CA THR A 318 -17.99 -62.29 -8.79
C THR A 318 -17.42 -63.68 -8.57
N SER A 319 -16.66 -63.85 -7.48
CA SER A 319 -16.31 -65.15 -6.91
C SER A 319 -16.73 -65.21 -5.44
N PRO A 320 -17.24 -66.35 -4.93
CA PRO A 320 -17.64 -67.57 -5.65
C PRO A 320 -18.90 -67.36 -6.52
N GLY A 321 -19.22 -68.34 -7.37
CA GLY A 321 -20.44 -68.37 -8.19
C GLY A 321 -20.31 -67.84 -9.62
N GLU A 322 -19.16 -67.25 -9.98
CA GLU A 322 -18.78 -66.82 -11.33
C GLU A 322 -19.84 -66.00 -12.08
N LYS A 323 -20.71 -65.30 -11.35
CA LYS A 323 -21.83 -64.56 -11.92
C LYS A 323 -21.28 -63.40 -12.74
N ILE A 324 -21.61 -63.39 -14.03
CA ILE A 324 -21.31 -62.28 -14.93
C ILE A 324 -22.18 -61.08 -14.53
N LEU A 325 -21.54 -59.96 -14.22
CA LEU A 325 -22.21 -58.71 -13.84
C LEU A 325 -22.19 -57.68 -14.97
N LEU A 326 -21.06 -57.57 -15.68
CA LEU A 326 -20.91 -56.76 -16.89
C LEU A 326 -20.07 -57.52 -17.90
N GLU A 327 -20.42 -57.40 -19.18
CA GLU A 327 -19.64 -57.95 -20.28
C GLU A 327 -19.52 -56.88 -21.37
N ALA A 328 -18.29 -56.58 -21.77
CA ALA A 328 -17.99 -55.80 -22.96
C ALA A 328 -17.54 -56.74 -24.09
N ASN A 329 -18.19 -56.63 -25.23
CA ASN A 329 -17.88 -57.39 -26.44
C ASN A 329 -18.19 -56.53 -27.68
N SER A 330 -17.92 -57.05 -28.87
CA SER A 330 -18.44 -56.50 -30.12
C SER A 330 -18.58 -57.62 -31.15
N THR A 331 -19.81 -57.89 -31.57
CA THR A 331 -20.12 -58.94 -32.55
C THR A 331 -19.91 -58.52 -34.00
N ASN A 332 -19.55 -57.25 -34.23
CA ASN A 332 -19.42 -56.68 -35.57
C ASN A 332 -17.95 -56.59 -36.02
N ILE A 333 -17.02 -57.16 -35.25
CA ILE A 333 -15.60 -57.18 -35.60
C ILE A 333 -15.39 -58.16 -36.75
N THR A 334 -14.73 -57.70 -37.80
CA THR A 334 -14.38 -58.50 -38.97
C THR A 334 -12.87 -58.55 -39.19
N THR A 335 -12.41 -59.38 -40.12
CA THR A 335 -10.99 -59.45 -40.48
C THR A 335 -10.45 -58.13 -41.02
N ASP A 336 -11.31 -57.27 -41.58
CA ASP A 336 -10.93 -55.94 -42.07
C ASP A 336 -10.60 -54.96 -40.93
N ASP A 337 -10.97 -55.30 -39.69
CA ASP A 337 -10.67 -54.51 -38.50
C ASP A 337 -9.36 -54.93 -37.81
N VAL A 338 -8.72 -56.01 -38.29
CA VAL A 338 -7.40 -56.42 -37.81
C VAL A 338 -6.38 -55.30 -38.04
N GLY A 339 -5.55 -55.02 -37.04
CA GLY A 339 -4.61 -53.91 -37.05
C GLY A 339 -5.22 -52.54 -36.72
N LYS A 340 -6.55 -52.40 -36.66
CA LYS A 340 -7.25 -51.16 -36.27
C LYS A 340 -7.60 -51.13 -34.78
N GLU A 341 -7.77 -49.94 -34.25
CA GLU A 341 -8.32 -49.73 -32.90
C GLU A 341 -9.84 -49.85 -32.94
N ILE A 342 -10.40 -50.68 -32.07
CA ILE A 342 -11.83 -50.97 -31.94
C ILE A 342 -12.25 -50.75 -30.50
N THR A 343 -13.43 -50.17 -30.27
CA THR A 343 -14.01 -50.08 -28.92
C THR A 343 -14.99 -51.22 -28.71
N ILE A 344 -14.77 -52.02 -27.67
CA ILE A 344 -15.77 -52.96 -27.13
C ILE A 344 -16.45 -52.32 -25.93
N LYS A 345 -17.75 -52.59 -25.76
CA LYS A 345 -18.51 -52.08 -24.61
C LYS A 345 -19.72 -52.93 -24.30
N GLY A 346 -20.22 -52.81 -23.09
CA GLY A 346 -21.52 -53.35 -22.72
C GLY A 346 -22.06 -52.72 -21.45
N THR A 347 -23.39 -52.69 -21.36
CA THR A 347 -24.13 -52.01 -20.30
C THR A 347 -25.05 -53.02 -19.62
N ALA A 348 -25.03 -53.06 -18.29
CA ALA A 348 -25.98 -53.86 -17.53
C ALA A 348 -26.31 -53.22 -16.17
N ASN A 349 -27.43 -53.65 -15.59
CA ASN A 349 -27.73 -53.36 -14.19
C ASN A 349 -27.00 -54.39 -13.31
N VAL A 350 -26.06 -53.91 -12.50
CA VAL A 350 -25.23 -54.76 -11.63
C VAL A 350 -26.02 -55.10 -10.39
N ASN A 351 -26.34 -56.39 -10.22
CA ASN A 351 -27.07 -56.89 -9.05
C ASN A 351 -26.36 -58.08 -8.41
N TYR A 352 -26.04 -57.98 -7.13
CA TYR A 352 -25.49 -59.06 -6.33
C TYR A 352 -25.86 -58.90 -4.85
N GLN A 353 -25.72 -59.98 -4.07
CA GLN A 353 -25.89 -59.94 -2.61
C GLN A 353 -24.52 -60.02 -1.97
N ILE A 354 -24.18 -59.04 -1.13
CA ILE A 354 -22.82 -58.91 -0.56
C ILE A 354 -22.40 -60.09 0.31
N THR A 355 -23.38 -60.81 0.88
CA THR A 355 -23.20 -62.00 1.72
C THR A 355 -22.75 -63.23 0.93
N ASN A 356 -22.62 -63.15 -0.40
CA ASN A 356 -22.23 -64.27 -1.26
C ASN A 356 -21.02 -63.93 -2.16
N VAL A 357 -20.27 -62.87 -1.85
CA VAL A 357 -19.15 -62.40 -2.68
C VAL A 357 -17.88 -62.24 -1.83
N GLU A 358 -16.82 -62.95 -2.21
CA GLU A 358 -15.47 -62.77 -1.67
C GLU A 358 -14.73 -61.66 -2.40
N HIS A 359 -14.78 -61.69 -3.73
CA HIS A 359 -14.10 -60.72 -4.57
C HIS A 359 -14.74 -60.56 -5.94
N PHE A 360 -14.37 -59.47 -6.59
CA PHE A 360 -14.67 -59.17 -7.97
C PHE A 360 -13.39 -59.32 -8.79
N TYR A 361 -13.54 -59.78 -10.02
CA TYR A 361 -12.40 -59.97 -10.91
C TYR A 361 -12.83 -59.80 -12.37
N MET A 362 -11.84 -59.52 -13.23
CA MET A 362 -12.03 -59.44 -14.67
C MET A 362 -11.62 -60.75 -15.34
N THR A 363 -12.29 -61.13 -16.41
CA THR A 363 -11.90 -62.24 -17.29
C THR A 363 -11.82 -61.75 -18.72
N VAL A 364 -10.73 -62.10 -19.41
CA VAL A 364 -10.55 -61.96 -20.85
C VAL A 364 -10.66 -63.34 -21.46
N SER A 365 -11.66 -63.54 -22.30
CA SER A 365 -11.91 -64.85 -22.93
C SER A 365 -12.64 -64.68 -24.25
N PHE A 366 -12.82 -65.79 -24.96
CA PHE A 366 -13.67 -65.86 -26.14
C PHE A 366 -14.96 -66.63 -25.83
N ALA A 367 -16.09 -66.17 -26.36
CA ALA A 367 -17.36 -66.88 -26.24
C ALA A 367 -17.25 -68.31 -26.80
N ASN A 368 -18.02 -69.26 -26.27
CA ASN A 368 -18.04 -70.68 -26.66
C ASN A 368 -16.68 -71.40 -26.60
N PHE A 369 -15.70 -70.85 -25.90
CA PHE A 369 -14.31 -71.34 -25.91
C PHE A 369 -13.72 -71.37 -27.33
N ASP A 370 -14.14 -70.43 -28.18
CA ASP A 370 -13.54 -70.26 -29.50
C ASP A 370 -12.09 -69.77 -29.38
N LYS A 371 -11.33 -69.91 -30.46
CA LYS A 371 -9.91 -69.57 -30.49
C LYS A 371 -9.56 -68.60 -31.60
N ILE A 372 -8.47 -67.89 -31.35
CA ILE A 372 -7.76 -67.09 -32.34
C ILE A 372 -6.36 -67.66 -32.56
N ASN A 373 -5.74 -67.30 -33.67
CA ASN A 373 -4.31 -67.49 -33.91
C ASN A 373 -3.69 -66.11 -34.17
N GLY A 374 -2.76 -65.68 -33.32
CA GLY A 374 -2.24 -64.31 -33.26
C GLY A 374 -2.44 -63.67 -31.89
N GLY A 375 -2.47 -62.34 -31.83
CA GLY A 375 -2.52 -61.59 -30.59
C GLY A 375 -3.39 -60.34 -30.67
N PHE A 376 -3.64 -59.72 -29.52
CA PHE A 376 -4.39 -58.49 -29.43
C PHE A 376 -3.97 -57.67 -28.21
N LYS A 377 -4.09 -56.35 -28.34
CA LYS A 377 -3.84 -55.40 -27.26
C LYS A 377 -5.17 -54.93 -26.69
N LEU A 378 -5.26 -54.89 -25.36
CA LEU A 378 -6.42 -54.41 -24.60
C LEU A 378 -5.95 -53.28 -23.67
N TYR A 379 -6.62 -52.13 -23.74
CA TYR A 379 -6.27 -50.93 -22.96
C TYR A 379 -7.49 -50.03 -22.79
N ASP A 380 -7.30 -48.93 -22.06
CA ASP A 380 -8.36 -47.96 -21.73
C ASP A 380 -9.60 -48.64 -21.12
N ILE A 381 -9.36 -49.62 -20.24
CA ILE A 381 -10.43 -50.37 -19.57
C ILE A 381 -11.11 -49.45 -18.55
N LYS A 382 -12.39 -49.18 -18.78
CA LYS A 382 -13.19 -48.27 -17.96
C LYS A 382 -14.50 -48.94 -17.53
N ILE A 383 -14.83 -48.79 -16.24
CA ILE A 383 -16.17 -49.03 -15.74
C ILE A 383 -16.71 -47.69 -15.25
N GLU A 384 -17.91 -47.32 -15.66
CA GLU A 384 -18.54 -46.07 -15.25
C GLU A 384 -20.02 -46.28 -14.96
N GLU A 385 -20.56 -45.51 -14.01
CA GLU A 385 -22.00 -45.48 -13.75
C GLU A 385 -22.72 -44.84 -14.94
N GLY A 386 -23.86 -45.41 -15.35
CA GLY A 386 -24.65 -44.95 -16.48
C GLY A 386 -24.77 -45.98 -17.61
N SER A 387 -25.51 -45.61 -18.65
CA SER A 387 -25.83 -46.48 -19.78
C SER A 387 -24.96 -46.27 -21.01
N THR A 388 -24.11 -45.24 -20.98
CA THR A 388 -23.36 -44.75 -22.14
C THR A 388 -21.89 -44.71 -21.80
N ALA A 389 -21.07 -45.32 -22.65
CA ALA A 389 -19.62 -45.21 -22.54
C ALA A 389 -19.18 -43.78 -22.87
N THR A 390 -18.37 -43.19 -22.01
CA THR A 390 -17.75 -41.88 -22.20
C THR A 390 -16.22 -42.03 -22.30
N PRO A 391 -15.49 -40.99 -22.76
CA PRO A 391 -14.05 -41.07 -22.96
C PRO A 391 -13.27 -41.60 -21.74
N TYR A 392 -12.15 -42.27 -22.02
CA TYR A 392 -11.32 -42.87 -20.98
C TYR A 392 -10.65 -41.79 -20.12
N GLN A 393 -10.67 -42.04 -18.80
CA GLN A 393 -9.91 -41.32 -17.78
C GLN A 393 -9.45 -42.32 -16.71
N PRO A 394 -8.34 -42.07 -15.98
CA PRO A 394 -7.93 -42.92 -14.88
C PRO A 394 -8.92 -42.84 -13.70
N ASN A 395 -8.89 -43.84 -12.84
CA ASN A 395 -9.63 -43.79 -11.58
C ASN A 395 -8.94 -42.82 -10.61
N LEU A 396 -9.56 -41.66 -10.39
CA LEU A 396 -9.01 -40.59 -9.57
C LEU A 396 -9.21 -40.82 -8.06
N LEU A 397 -10.00 -41.82 -7.65
CA LEU A 397 -10.25 -42.11 -6.23
C LEU A 397 -9.10 -42.86 -5.55
N ASP A 398 -8.23 -43.51 -6.34
CA ASP A 398 -7.15 -44.36 -5.86
C ASP A 398 -5.77 -43.76 -6.16
N ALA A 399 -4.73 -44.42 -5.70
CA ALA A 399 -3.34 -44.05 -5.94
C ALA A 399 -3.04 -43.92 -7.45
N PRO A 400 -2.25 -42.92 -7.87
CA PRO A 400 -1.59 -41.89 -7.06
C PRO A 400 -2.43 -40.62 -6.83
N TYR A 401 -3.65 -40.55 -7.38
CA TYR A 401 -4.43 -39.32 -7.47
C TYR A 401 -5.09 -38.93 -6.16
N TYR A 402 -5.93 -39.81 -5.59
CA TYR A 402 -6.71 -39.49 -4.39
C TYR A 402 -7.50 -38.17 -4.48
N LEU A 403 -8.16 -37.91 -5.61
CA LEU A 403 -8.90 -36.67 -5.84
C LEU A 403 -10.10 -36.52 -4.88
N SER A 404 -10.24 -35.34 -4.27
CA SER A 404 -11.30 -35.04 -3.30
C SER A 404 -11.77 -33.59 -3.39
N LYS A 405 -13.07 -33.36 -3.17
CA LYS A 405 -13.66 -32.01 -3.01
C LYS A 405 -13.59 -31.49 -1.57
N VAL A 406 -13.26 -32.36 -0.62
CA VAL A 406 -13.21 -32.03 0.79
C VAL A 406 -11.78 -32.20 1.32
N PRO A 407 -11.34 -31.36 2.27
CA PRO A 407 -10.07 -31.56 2.95
C PRO A 407 -10.08 -32.88 3.71
N LEU A 408 -8.89 -33.37 4.06
CA LEU A 408 -8.74 -34.62 4.81
C LEU A 408 -9.45 -34.51 6.16
N GLY A 409 -10.33 -35.46 6.47
CA GLY A 409 -10.93 -35.58 7.79
C GLY A 409 -9.92 -36.13 8.80
N GLU A 410 -9.97 -35.60 10.02
CA GLU A 410 -9.16 -36.08 11.13
C GLU A 410 -9.55 -37.53 11.48
N ASN A 411 -8.54 -38.40 11.58
CA ASN A 411 -8.74 -39.79 11.96
C ASN A 411 -8.73 -39.92 13.49
N ILE A 412 -9.90 -40.12 14.09
CA ILE A 412 -10.05 -40.26 15.56
C ILE A 412 -9.87 -41.70 16.05
N LYS A 413 -9.39 -42.64 15.21
CA LYS A 413 -9.17 -44.02 15.63
C LYS A 413 -8.20 -44.11 16.81
N ASP A 414 -8.22 -45.24 17.51
CA ASP A 414 -7.24 -45.52 18.54
C ASP A 414 -5.78 -45.48 17.99
N LYS A 415 -4.83 -45.00 18.79
CA LYS A 415 -3.42 -44.90 18.38
C LYS A 415 -2.60 -46.18 18.62
N GLY A 416 -3.12 -47.13 19.40
CA GLY A 416 -2.37 -48.32 19.86
C GLY A 416 -2.47 -49.53 18.92
N THR A 417 -3.49 -49.61 18.07
CA THR A 417 -3.68 -50.75 17.17
C THR A 417 -2.65 -50.75 16.05
N VAL A 418 -1.93 -51.87 15.95
CA VAL A 418 -1.00 -52.17 14.86
C VAL A 418 -1.76 -52.91 13.75
N PHE A 419 -1.64 -52.41 12.53
CA PHE A 419 -2.21 -53.03 11.34
C PHE A 419 -1.10 -53.72 10.51
N PRO A 420 -1.41 -54.79 9.74
CA PRO A 420 -2.74 -55.36 9.56
C PRO A 420 -3.21 -56.19 10.77
N VAL A 421 -4.49 -56.07 11.11
CA VAL A 421 -5.16 -56.97 12.07
C VAL A 421 -5.62 -58.20 11.31
N LYS A 422 -5.21 -59.39 11.75
CA LYS A 422 -5.62 -60.68 11.15
C LYS A 422 -6.29 -61.54 12.22
N THR A 423 -7.53 -61.94 11.99
CA THR A 423 -8.29 -62.72 12.98
C THR A 423 -9.43 -63.48 12.32
N SER A 424 -9.83 -64.59 12.93
CA SER A 424 -11.08 -65.28 12.62
C SER A 424 -12.09 -65.20 13.76
N ALA A 425 -11.84 -64.34 14.75
CA ALA A 425 -12.77 -64.13 15.86
C ALA A 425 -14.01 -63.37 15.40
N TYR A 426 -15.11 -63.55 16.15
CA TYR A 426 -16.35 -62.81 15.93
C TYR A 426 -16.13 -61.28 16.01
N ALA A 427 -15.44 -60.82 17.05
CA ALA A 427 -14.96 -59.44 17.15
C ALA A 427 -13.66 -59.29 16.36
N VAL A 428 -13.70 -58.53 15.27
CA VAL A 428 -12.53 -58.36 14.38
C VAL A 428 -11.70 -57.14 14.75
N TYR A 429 -12.30 -56.15 15.42
CA TYR A 429 -11.61 -54.97 15.94
C TYR A 429 -12.39 -54.41 17.14
N SER A 430 -11.67 -53.91 18.16
CA SER A 430 -12.25 -53.07 19.20
C SER A 430 -11.21 -52.10 19.73
N GLY A 431 -11.53 -50.80 19.70
CA GLY A 431 -10.63 -49.73 20.10
C GLY A 431 -11.38 -48.57 20.74
N ALA A 432 -10.67 -47.81 21.57
CA ALA A 432 -11.14 -46.54 22.10
C ALA A 432 -10.59 -45.41 21.22
N ASN A 433 -11.49 -44.67 20.57
CA ASN A 433 -11.13 -43.50 19.77
C ASN A 433 -10.41 -42.47 20.64
N THR A 434 -9.59 -41.64 20.00
CA THR A 434 -8.85 -40.56 20.66
C THR A 434 -9.77 -39.51 21.29
N GLU A 435 -11.01 -39.42 20.80
CA GLU A 435 -12.03 -38.49 21.26
C GLU A 435 -13.37 -39.20 21.51
N PRO A 436 -14.20 -38.69 22.45
CA PRO A 436 -15.56 -39.18 22.65
C PRO A 436 -16.47 -38.86 21.48
N TYR A 437 -17.49 -39.70 21.31
CA TYR A 437 -18.59 -39.44 20.40
C TYR A 437 -19.47 -38.30 20.92
N ILE A 438 -20.03 -37.52 20.00
CA ILE A 438 -20.84 -36.33 20.29
C ILE A 438 -22.26 -36.57 19.80
N ALA A 439 -23.26 -36.24 20.64
CA ALA A 439 -24.67 -36.33 20.25
C ALA A 439 -24.99 -35.39 19.07
N GLY A 440 -25.77 -35.89 18.10
CA GLY A 440 -26.09 -35.20 16.85
C GLY A 440 -25.00 -35.27 15.78
N GLN A 441 -23.78 -35.71 16.11
CA GLN A 441 -22.66 -35.76 15.17
C GLN A 441 -22.73 -37.00 14.27
N LYS A 442 -22.49 -36.79 12.97
CA LYS A 442 -22.26 -37.88 12.00
C LYS A 442 -20.80 -38.31 12.02
N TYR A 443 -20.58 -39.59 11.84
CA TYR A 443 -19.26 -40.20 11.67
C TYR A 443 -19.26 -41.13 10.47
N THR A 444 -18.15 -41.11 9.73
CA THR A 444 -17.89 -42.05 8.65
C THR A 444 -16.71 -42.92 9.04
N LEU A 445 -16.95 -44.23 9.12
CA LEU A 445 -15.92 -45.25 9.30
C LEU A 445 -15.57 -45.85 7.95
N THR A 446 -14.29 -45.88 7.62
CA THR A 446 -13.75 -46.52 6.42
C THR A 446 -12.63 -47.47 6.81
N ILE A 447 -12.60 -48.65 6.21
CA ILE A 447 -11.52 -49.63 6.39
C ILE A 447 -11.09 -50.19 5.04
N LYS A 448 -9.83 -50.62 4.93
CA LYS A 448 -9.43 -51.61 3.92
C LYS A 448 -9.39 -52.97 4.57
N ALA A 449 -10.21 -53.91 4.09
CA ALA A 449 -10.34 -55.22 4.69
C ALA A 449 -10.75 -56.31 3.70
N THR A 450 -10.32 -57.54 3.97
CA THR A 450 -10.82 -58.77 3.34
C THR A 450 -11.61 -59.60 4.34
N LYS A 451 -12.62 -60.32 3.86
CA LYS A 451 -13.52 -61.15 4.65
C LYS A 451 -13.96 -62.38 3.85
N ALA A 452 -14.44 -63.41 4.53
CA ALA A 452 -15.16 -64.52 3.88
C ALA A 452 -16.45 -64.04 3.18
N ALA A 453 -16.87 -64.72 2.10
CA ALA A 453 -18.06 -64.36 1.32
C ALA A 453 -19.30 -64.23 2.20
N THR A 454 -19.50 -65.22 3.06
CA THR A 454 -20.66 -65.39 3.95
C THR A 454 -20.77 -64.38 5.07
N GLN A 455 -19.74 -63.54 5.25
CA GLN A 455 -19.64 -62.60 6.35
C GLN A 455 -20.00 -61.18 5.94
N THR A 456 -20.53 -60.41 6.87
CA THR A 456 -20.70 -58.94 6.78
C THR A 456 -19.97 -58.29 7.94
N LEU A 457 -19.40 -57.10 7.73
CA LEU A 457 -18.74 -56.37 8.80
C LEU A 457 -19.74 -55.37 9.40
N ASN A 458 -20.14 -55.60 10.65
CA ASN A 458 -21.07 -54.73 11.35
C ASN A 458 -20.36 -53.90 12.40
N VAL A 459 -20.78 -52.65 12.52
CA VAL A 459 -20.15 -51.63 13.35
C VAL A 459 -21.01 -51.39 14.57
N TYR A 460 -20.36 -51.36 15.73
CA TYR A 460 -21.00 -51.19 17.02
C TYR A 460 -20.28 -50.14 17.86
N LEU A 461 -21.05 -49.44 18.68
CA LEU A 461 -20.59 -48.53 19.71
C LEU A 461 -20.69 -49.20 21.10
N ASN A 462 -20.13 -48.53 22.10
CA ASN A 462 -20.18 -48.95 23.51
C ASN A 462 -19.76 -50.44 23.69
N ALA A 463 -18.55 -50.74 23.20
CA ALA A 463 -17.93 -52.06 23.29
C ALA A 463 -18.77 -53.23 22.72
N GLY A 464 -19.55 -52.97 21.67
CA GLY A 464 -20.30 -54.02 20.96
C GLY A 464 -21.79 -54.11 21.29
N THR A 465 -22.32 -53.20 22.12
CA THR A 465 -23.72 -53.27 22.59
C THR A 465 -24.71 -52.52 21.69
N ILE A 466 -24.28 -51.46 21.00
CA ILE A 466 -25.16 -50.62 20.18
C ILE A 466 -24.74 -50.71 18.71
N GLY A 467 -25.52 -51.42 17.89
CA GLY A 467 -25.26 -51.55 16.46
C GLY A 467 -25.62 -50.26 15.71
N VAL A 468 -24.71 -49.78 14.86
CA VAL A 468 -24.90 -48.53 14.10
C VAL A 468 -24.91 -48.71 12.58
N GLY A 469 -24.63 -49.92 12.10
CA GLY A 469 -24.81 -50.27 10.69
C GLY A 469 -23.89 -51.38 10.20
N SER A 470 -24.19 -51.91 9.02
CA SER A 470 -23.31 -52.78 8.27
C SER A 470 -22.44 -51.95 7.33
N MET A 471 -21.21 -52.40 7.11
CA MET A 471 -20.31 -51.78 6.14
C MET A 471 -20.64 -52.23 4.73
N THR A 472 -20.62 -51.29 3.79
CA THR A 472 -20.81 -51.53 2.37
C THR A 472 -19.52 -51.22 1.61
N PRO A 473 -19.31 -51.82 0.43
CA PRO A 473 -18.19 -51.48 -0.42
C PRO A 473 -18.14 -49.98 -0.76
N VAL A 474 -16.93 -49.46 -0.93
CA VAL A 474 -16.71 -48.16 -1.52
C VAL A 474 -16.55 -48.32 -3.03
N GLU A 475 -17.45 -47.71 -3.79
CA GLU A 475 -17.43 -47.77 -5.25
C GLU A 475 -16.10 -47.26 -5.80
N GLY A 476 -15.55 -48.02 -6.76
CA GLY A 476 -14.30 -47.65 -7.42
C GLY A 476 -13.04 -47.91 -6.59
N LEU A 477 -13.14 -48.52 -5.40
CA LEU A 477 -11.98 -48.96 -4.63
C LEU A 477 -11.98 -50.47 -4.38
N THR A 478 -10.78 -51.03 -4.29
CA THR A 478 -10.55 -52.46 -4.00
C THR A 478 -10.44 -52.69 -2.51
N ASP A 479 -11.24 -53.63 -1.98
CA ASP A 479 -11.25 -54.06 -0.58
C ASP A 479 -11.50 -52.92 0.43
N VAL A 480 -12.06 -51.80 0.01
CA VAL A 480 -12.40 -50.68 0.89
C VAL A 480 -13.89 -50.71 1.20
N TRP A 481 -14.21 -50.61 2.48
CA TRP A 481 -15.56 -50.68 3.02
C TRP A 481 -15.83 -49.44 3.86
N GLN A 482 -17.06 -48.95 3.85
CA GLN A 482 -17.46 -47.81 4.66
C GLN A 482 -18.84 -48.00 5.29
N THR A 483 -19.09 -47.25 6.37
CA THR A 483 -20.44 -46.99 6.87
C THR A 483 -20.48 -45.60 7.49
N THR A 484 -21.64 -44.95 7.43
CA THR A 484 -21.86 -43.62 8.02
C THR A 484 -23.03 -43.72 8.98
N PHE A 485 -22.84 -43.22 10.20
CA PHE A 485 -23.83 -43.28 11.27
C PHE A 485 -23.91 -41.96 12.04
N THR A 486 -25.07 -41.70 12.64
CA THR A 486 -25.28 -40.54 13.52
C THR A 486 -25.33 -41.02 14.97
N VAL A 487 -24.54 -40.40 15.84
CA VAL A 487 -24.64 -40.65 17.28
C VAL A 487 -25.77 -39.80 17.85
N THR A 488 -26.81 -40.42 18.40
CA THR A 488 -27.98 -39.72 18.94
C THR A 488 -27.83 -39.45 20.45
N GLN A 489 -28.66 -38.58 21.02
CA GLN A 489 -28.68 -38.38 22.48
C GLN A 489 -29.00 -39.70 23.22
N ALA A 490 -29.91 -40.51 22.69
CA ALA A 490 -30.24 -41.81 23.27
C ALA A 490 -29.04 -42.78 23.31
N HIS A 491 -28.12 -42.70 22.33
CA HIS A 491 -26.87 -43.48 22.38
C HIS A 491 -25.98 -43.05 23.55
N ILE A 492 -25.85 -41.74 23.80
CA ILE A 492 -25.07 -41.19 24.92
C ILE A 492 -25.70 -41.59 26.26
N ASP A 493 -27.03 -41.46 26.38
CA ASP A 493 -27.77 -41.85 27.58
C ASP A 493 -27.66 -43.37 27.85
N ALA A 494 -27.48 -44.18 26.80
CA ALA A 494 -27.20 -45.62 26.87
C ALA A 494 -25.71 -45.97 27.12
N GLY A 495 -24.86 -44.98 27.39
CA GLY A 495 -23.47 -45.18 27.80
C GLY A 495 -22.42 -45.14 26.68
N VAL A 496 -22.76 -44.68 25.48
CA VAL A 496 -21.76 -44.47 24.41
C VAL A 496 -20.75 -43.40 24.83
N THR A 497 -19.47 -43.77 24.80
CA THR A 497 -18.34 -42.90 25.10
C THR A 497 -17.46 -42.73 23.86
N ASN A 498 -16.35 -43.44 23.74
CA ASN A 498 -15.40 -43.37 22.61
C ASN A 498 -15.09 -44.75 22.00
N ARG A 499 -15.72 -45.83 22.47
CA ARG A 499 -15.41 -47.18 21.99
C ARG A 499 -16.13 -47.56 20.71
N LEU A 500 -15.33 -47.96 19.71
CA LEU A 500 -15.74 -48.58 18.46
C LEU A 500 -15.45 -50.09 18.50
N ALA A 501 -16.34 -50.89 17.93
CA ALA A 501 -16.10 -52.30 17.67
C ALA A 501 -16.63 -52.69 16.29
N ILE A 502 -15.95 -53.64 15.65
CA ILE A 502 -16.37 -54.24 14.37
C ILE A 502 -16.47 -55.74 14.57
N TYR A 503 -17.57 -56.33 14.10
CA TYR A 503 -17.84 -57.76 14.17
C TYR A 503 -18.09 -58.32 12.78
N GLN A 504 -17.65 -59.56 12.55
CA GLN A 504 -18.07 -60.32 11.38
C GLN A 504 -19.36 -61.10 11.69
N ILE A 505 -20.40 -60.92 10.87
CA ILE A 505 -21.72 -61.53 11.05
C ILE A 505 -22.02 -62.47 9.88
N PRO A 506 -22.50 -63.71 10.12
CA PRO A 506 -22.93 -64.26 11.41
C PRO A 506 -21.82 -64.96 12.23
N ASN A 507 -21.96 -64.93 13.56
CA ASN A 507 -21.07 -65.57 14.54
C ASN A 507 -20.96 -67.09 14.37
N SER A 508 -22.00 -67.75 13.84
CA SER A 508 -22.02 -69.20 13.65
C SER A 508 -21.07 -69.70 12.56
N SER A 509 -20.54 -68.82 11.71
CA SER A 509 -19.71 -69.19 10.56
C SER A 509 -18.56 -68.23 10.32
N VAL A 510 -17.93 -67.76 11.40
CA VAL A 510 -16.79 -66.84 11.34
C VAL A 510 -15.69 -67.38 10.40
N GLY A 511 -15.08 -66.47 9.64
CA GLY A 511 -14.01 -66.76 8.70
C GLY A 511 -12.80 -65.86 8.92
N ALA A 512 -11.78 -66.03 8.09
CA ALA A 512 -10.61 -65.16 8.12
C ALA A 512 -11.01 -63.73 7.72
N VAL A 513 -10.60 -62.77 8.55
CA VAL A 513 -10.70 -61.33 8.30
C VAL A 513 -9.33 -60.70 8.45
N GLN A 514 -8.95 -59.88 7.49
CA GLN A 514 -7.77 -59.01 7.58
C GLN A 514 -8.22 -57.57 7.42
N ILE A 515 -7.85 -56.69 8.35
CA ILE A 515 -8.02 -55.24 8.23
C ILE A 515 -6.63 -54.64 8.04
N ASP A 516 -6.38 -54.00 6.90
CA ASP A 516 -5.10 -53.37 6.56
C ASP A 516 -4.97 -51.97 7.15
N TRP A 517 -6.08 -51.24 7.24
CA TRP A 517 -6.16 -49.95 7.92
C TRP A 517 -7.60 -49.62 8.28
N LEU A 518 -7.75 -48.74 9.26
CA LEU A 518 -9.03 -48.20 9.71
C LEU A 518 -8.93 -46.68 9.85
N LYS A 519 -9.97 -45.98 9.42
CA LYS A 519 -10.12 -44.54 9.55
C LYS A 519 -11.54 -44.21 10.00
N ILE A 520 -11.68 -43.44 11.09
CA ILE A 520 -12.97 -42.91 11.51
C ILE A 520 -12.89 -41.39 11.57
N GLU A 521 -13.83 -40.73 10.91
CA GLU A 521 -13.83 -39.29 10.68
C GLU A 521 -15.17 -38.69 11.11
N LYS A 522 -15.16 -37.46 11.61
CA LYS A 522 -16.38 -36.68 11.81
C LYS A 522 -16.89 -36.19 10.45
N GLY A 523 -18.18 -36.35 10.19
CA GLY A 523 -18.82 -35.97 8.94
C GLY A 523 -19.54 -37.14 8.27
N ASP A 524 -20.08 -36.88 7.08
CA ASP A 524 -20.81 -37.85 6.27
C ASP A 524 -20.04 -38.33 5.04
N THR A 525 -18.86 -37.79 4.80
CA THR A 525 -18.04 -38.07 3.63
C THR A 525 -16.72 -38.68 4.08
N ARG A 526 -16.33 -39.80 3.47
CA ARG A 526 -15.00 -40.38 3.72
C ARG A 526 -13.93 -39.55 3.03
N THR A 527 -12.72 -39.58 3.55
CA THR A 527 -11.54 -39.11 2.82
C THR A 527 -10.49 -40.22 2.75
N PRO A 528 -9.54 -40.17 1.79
CA PRO A 528 -8.53 -41.22 1.63
C PRO A 528 -7.70 -41.44 2.91
N ASN A 529 -7.17 -42.66 3.09
CA ASN A 529 -6.28 -42.98 4.19
C ASN A 529 -4.82 -42.61 3.86
N ILE A 530 -4.59 -41.31 3.74
CA ILE A 530 -3.27 -40.69 3.55
C ILE A 530 -3.00 -39.70 4.68
N SER A 531 -1.74 -39.33 4.91
CA SER A 531 -1.40 -38.39 5.99
C SER A 531 -1.85 -36.95 5.72
N GLN A 532 -1.72 -36.50 4.47
CA GLN A 532 -2.19 -35.21 3.98
C GLN A 532 -2.30 -35.27 2.45
N PHE A 533 -3.06 -34.33 1.89
CA PHE A 533 -3.01 -34.07 0.45
C PHE A 533 -1.70 -33.35 0.10
N LYS A 534 -1.08 -33.71 -1.02
CA LYS A 534 0.11 -33.00 -1.52
C LYS A 534 -0.25 -31.68 -2.19
N TYR A 535 -1.39 -31.64 -2.89
CA TYR A 535 -1.83 -30.50 -3.68
C TYR A 535 -3.26 -30.10 -3.34
N PHE A 536 -3.55 -28.81 -3.48
CA PHE A 536 -4.91 -28.28 -3.52
C PHE A 536 -5.10 -27.48 -4.81
N GLY A 537 -6.32 -27.47 -5.33
CA GLY A 537 -6.69 -26.77 -6.55
C GLY A 537 -7.80 -25.77 -6.30
N GLU A 538 -7.71 -24.59 -6.91
CA GLU A 538 -8.76 -23.55 -6.85
C GLU A 538 -9.30 -23.26 -8.25
N GLY A 539 -10.63 -23.19 -8.36
CA GLY A 539 -11.32 -22.98 -9.64
C GLY A 539 -12.70 -22.36 -9.45
N LEU A 540 -13.20 -21.65 -10.46
CA LEU A 540 -14.52 -20.99 -10.39
C LEU A 540 -15.70 -21.95 -10.59
N LYS A 541 -15.45 -23.12 -11.19
CA LYS A 541 -16.48 -24.12 -11.50
C LYS A 541 -16.51 -25.19 -10.42
N ASP A 542 -17.71 -25.60 -10.01
CA ASP A 542 -17.89 -26.84 -9.25
C ASP A 542 -17.82 -28.04 -10.21
N SER A 543 -16.61 -28.36 -10.64
CA SER A 543 -16.33 -29.38 -11.64
C SER A 543 -15.67 -30.61 -11.02
N ASN A 544 -15.90 -31.79 -11.61
CA ASN A 544 -15.13 -33.01 -11.30
C ASN A 544 -13.88 -33.14 -12.19
N ASN A 545 -13.73 -32.28 -13.20
CA ASN A 545 -12.57 -32.26 -14.07
C ASN A 545 -11.39 -31.59 -13.33
N PRO A 546 -10.27 -32.29 -13.08
CA PRO A 546 -9.12 -31.71 -12.41
C PRO A 546 -8.49 -30.55 -13.20
N ASN A 547 -8.68 -30.47 -14.52
CA ASN A 547 -8.15 -29.40 -15.38
C ASN A 547 -8.94 -28.08 -15.28
N ASP A 548 -10.08 -28.05 -14.58
CA ASP A 548 -10.82 -26.80 -14.29
C ASP A 548 -10.26 -26.04 -13.07
N TYR A 549 -9.20 -26.57 -12.43
CA TYR A 549 -8.59 -26.02 -11.22
C TYR A 549 -7.12 -25.67 -11.47
N SER A 550 -6.65 -24.58 -10.84
CA SER A 550 -5.22 -24.26 -10.76
C SER A 550 -4.66 -24.89 -9.49
N TRP A 551 -3.62 -25.72 -9.63
CA TRP A 551 -3.09 -26.57 -8.56
C TRP A 551 -1.82 -26.00 -7.94
N ASP A 552 -1.80 -25.97 -6.61
CA ASP A 552 -0.65 -25.58 -5.78
C ASP A 552 -0.34 -26.64 -4.72
N ILE A 553 0.88 -26.59 -4.17
CA ILE A 553 1.30 -27.46 -3.07
C ILE A 553 0.62 -27.02 -1.75
N THR A 554 0.15 -27.97 -0.96
CA THR A 554 -0.44 -27.64 0.35
C THR A 554 0.64 -27.18 1.33
N ALA A 555 0.27 -26.25 2.22
CA ALA A 555 1.15 -25.77 3.27
C ALA A 555 1.54 -26.93 4.21
N GLU A 556 0.56 -27.78 4.56
CA GLU A 556 0.76 -28.95 5.42
C GLU A 556 1.79 -29.93 4.82
N TYR A 557 1.81 -30.08 3.49
CA TYR A 557 2.82 -30.91 2.83
C TYR A 557 4.22 -30.30 2.88
N THR A 558 4.32 -28.99 2.70
CA THR A 558 5.59 -28.27 2.75
C THR A 558 6.17 -28.26 4.17
N GLU A 559 5.35 -27.92 5.16
CA GLU A 559 5.74 -27.85 6.58
C GLU A 559 6.19 -29.21 7.12
N LYS A 560 5.49 -30.30 6.77
CA LYS A 560 5.92 -31.64 7.18
C LYS A 560 7.21 -32.06 6.51
N GLY A 561 7.39 -31.77 5.21
CA GLY A 561 8.65 -32.04 4.52
C GLY A 561 9.84 -31.30 5.15
N LEU A 562 9.61 -30.08 5.63
CA LEU A 562 10.58 -29.31 6.42
C LEU A 562 10.83 -29.95 7.80
N ASN A 563 9.80 -30.31 8.56
CA ASN A 563 9.98 -30.93 9.88
C ASN A 563 10.63 -32.32 9.84
N ASP A 564 10.37 -33.11 8.80
CA ASP A 564 10.98 -34.43 8.60
C ASP A 564 12.44 -34.33 8.09
N SER A 565 12.86 -33.16 7.58
CA SER A 565 14.24 -32.90 7.11
C SER A 565 15.08 -32.04 8.06
N VAL A 566 14.50 -31.53 9.15
CA VAL A 566 15.17 -30.68 10.12
C VAL A 566 15.00 -31.25 11.53
N SER A 567 16.00 -31.99 11.99
CA SER A 567 16.11 -32.35 13.41
C SER A 567 16.37 -31.11 14.26
N LEU A 568 15.52 -30.83 15.25
CA LEU A 568 15.76 -29.77 16.26
C LEU A 568 16.83 -30.16 17.30
N THR A 569 17.29 -31.41 17.28
CA THR A 569 18.16 -31.99 18.29
C THR A 569 19.50 -32.50 17.75
N GLU A 570 19.63 -32.65 16.44
CA GLU A 570 20.87 -33.05 15.78
C GLU A 570 21.19 -32.06 14.64
N PRO A 571 22.44 -31.58 14.50
CA PRO A 571 22.82 -30.73 13.38
C PRO A 571 22.81 -31.53 12.08
N GLU A 572 21.69 -31.52 11.37
CA GLU A 572 21.56 -32.18 10.07
C GLU A 572 21.76 -31.22 8.89
N THR A 573 22.38 -31.76 7.86
CA THR A 573 22.70 -31.13 6.59
C THR A 573 21.57 -31.36 5.59
N ILE A 574 20.68 -30.39 5.38
CA ILE A 574 19.60 -30.48 4.39
C ILE A 574 20.20 -30.37 2.97
N LEU A 575 19.98 -31.37 2.13
CA LEU A 575 20.35 -31.33 0.71
C LEU A 575 19.45 -30.32 -0.04
N GLY A 576 19.82 -29.05 0.02
CA GLY A 576 19.07 -27.91 -0.54
C GLY A 576 19.36 -26.60 0.20
N LEU A 577 19.71 -26.69 1.47
CA LEU A 577 20.36 -25.64 2.26
C LEU A 577 21.73 -26.17 2.66
N LYS A 578 22.72 -25.97 1.80
CA LYS A 578 24.12 -26.32 2.03
C LYS A 578 24.50 -25.97 3.48
N ASN A 579 24.74 -27.01 4.28
CA ASN A 579 25.42 -27.07 5.57
C ASN A 579 25.72 -25.71 6.24
N PHE A 580 24.87 -25.28 7.17
CA PHE A 580 25.26 -24.20 8.09
C PHE A 580 26.23 -24.65 9.20
N ALA A 581 26.80 -25.86 9.11
CA ALA A 581 27.99 -26.22 9.88
C ALA A 581 29.25 -25.52 9.34
N GLU A 582 29.26 -25.14 8.05
CA GLU A 582 30.33 -24.40 7.40
C GLU A 582 29.83 -23.09 6.79
N GLY A 583 28.76 -22.49 7.34
CA GLY A 583 28.17 -21.23 6.89
C GLY A 583 27.64 -21.20 5.44
N LEU A 584 26.94 -20.10 5.10
CA LEU A 584 26.22 -19.91 3.82
C LEU A 584 27.25 -19.81 2.68
N GLN A 585 27.34 -20.72 1.70
CA GLN A 585 28.41 -20.63 0.67
C GLN A 585 27.92 -20.20 -0.73
N SER A 586 28.64 -19.29 -1.40
CA SER A 586 28.49 -18.95 -2.82
C SER A 586 29.76 -19.33 -3.58
N SER A 587 29.65 -20.12 -4.65
CA SER A 587 30.79 -20.64 -5.43
C SER A 587 31.87 -21.37 -4.62
N GLY A 588 31.48 -22.01 -3.51
CA GLY A 588 32.40 -22.71 -2.61
C GLY A 588 33.06 -21.82 -1.55
N VAL A 589 32.63 -20.55 -1.42
CA VAL A 589 33.16 -19.58 -0.46
C VAL A 589 32.08 -19.19 0.55
N ASN A 590 32.42 -19.19 1.83
CA ASN A 590 31.54 -18.86 2.95
C ASN A 590 31.12 -17.37 2.97
N VAL A 591 29.84 -17.11 3.19
CA VAL A 591 29.13 -15.82 3.05
C VAL A 591 28.50 -15.39 4.39
N ALA A 592 28.36 -16.31 5.36
CA ALA A 592 27.96 -15.96 6.72
C ALA A 592 29.17 -15.50 7.55
N VAL A 593 29.39 -14.19 7.54
CA VAL A 593 30.09 -13.33 8.52
C VAL A 593 30.80 -14.06 9.68
N GLU A 594 32.05 -14.47 9.47
CA GLU A 594 32.99 -14.66 10.58
C GLU A 594 33.67 -13.32 10.86
N TYR A 595 33.37 -12.75 12.03
CA TYR A 595 34.27 -11.82 12.72
C TYR A 595 35.69 -12.39 12.65
N ALA A 596 36.63 -11.64 12.06
CA ALA A 596 38.03 -12.03 12.01
C ALA A 596 38.54 -12.35 13.43
N LYS A 597 38.71 -13.63 13.74
CA LYS A 597 39.41 -14.10 14.93
C LYS A 597 40.84 -14.37 14.50
N ALA A 598 41.77 -13.53 14.95
CA ALA A 598 43.20 -13.74 14.72
C ALA A 598 43.59 -15.10 15.32
N ILE A 599 44.07 -16.01 14.48
CA ILE A 599 44.66 -17.27 14.90
C ILE A 599 46.17 -17.03 14.96
N ASP A 600 46.70 -16.96 16.17
CA ASP A 600 48.10 -16.73 16.44
C ASP A 600 48.86 -18.04 16.24
N THR A 601 49.36 -18.28 15.02
CA THR A 601 50.50 -19.17 14.72
C THR A 601 50.80 -19.10 13.21
N ASP A 602 51.73 -18.26 12.80
CA ASP A 602 53.01 -18.79 12.33
C ASP A 602 54.13 -17.74 12.44
N LYS A 603 55.28 -18.20 12.91
CA LYS A 603 56.52 -17.44 12.97
C LYS A 603 57.10 -17.42 11.56
N TYR A 604 57.59 -16.25 11.14
CA TYR A 604 58.32 -15.95 9.90
C TYR A 604 57.45 -15.40 8.75
N THR A 605 57.60 -14.08 8.56
CA THR A 605 57.13 -13.18 7.47
C THR A 605 55.72 -12.58 7.63
N LYS A 606 55.69 -11.31 8.04
CA LYS A 606 54.51 -10.49 8.37
C LYS A 606 53.80 -9.99 7.09
N HIS A 607 52.97 -10.81 6.46
CA HIS A 607 52.20 -10.36 5.29
C HIS A 607 50.74 -10.77 5.47
N GLY A 608 49.85 -9.79 5.61
CA GLY A 608 48.41 -10.00 5.52
C GLY A 608 47.96 -9.77 4.09
N ALA A 609 47.07 -10.62 3.58
CA ALA A 609 46.45 -10.42 2.29
C ALA A 609 44.92 -10.56 2.36
N ILE A 610 44.19 -9.70 1.64
CA ILE A 610 42.73 -9.77 1.48
C ILE A 610 42.41 -9.94 -0.01
N TYR A 611 41.59 -10.94 -0.32
CA TYR A 611 41.10 -11.20 -1.67
C TYR A 611 39.85 -10.34 -1.96
N LEU A 612 39.87 -9.58 -3.05
CA LEU A 612 38.80 -8.64 -3.41
C LEU A 612 37.93 -9.10 -4.60
N GLY A 613 38.18 -10.30 -5.15
CA GLY A 613 37.50 -10.83 -6.34
C GLY A 613 38.16 -10.41 -7.66
N GLY A 614 37.89 -11.16 -8.74
CA GLY A 614 38.34 -10.81 -10.11
C GLY A 614 39.86 -10.86 -10.35
N CYS A 615 40.57 -11.83 -9.75
CA CYS A 615 42.03 -12.01 -9.84
C CYS A 615 42.89 -10.91 -9.18
N ALA A 616 42.32 -10.08 -8.29
CA ALA A 616 43.06 -9.06 -7.55
C ALA A 616 43.31 -9.47 -6.08
N TRP A 617 44.54 -9.26 -5.62
CA TRP A 617 44.97 -9.46 -4.23
C TRP A 617 45.56 -8.15 -3.69
N LEU A 618 45.18 -7.77 -2.47
CA LEU A 618 45.90 -6.75 -1.70
C LEU A 618 46.78 -7.46 -0.67
N ALA A 619 48.10 -7.32 -0.81
CA ALA A 619 49.06 -7.73 0.20
C ALA A 619 49.69 -6.48 0.84
N TRP A 620 49.86 -6.47 2.16
CA TRP A 620 50.61 -5.41 2.84
C TRP A 620 51.76 -6.00 3.67
N GLU A 621 52.89 -5.30 3.71
CA GLU A 621 54.04 -5.68 4.56
C GLU A 621 54.09 -4.89 5.87
N THR A 622 53.60 -3.64 5.93
CA THR A 622 53.42 -2.90 7.19
C THR A 622 52.57 -1.65 6.97
N LEU A 623 51.35 -1.60 7.52
CA LEU A 623 50.56 -0.37 7.55
C LEU A 623 51.01 0.44 8.78
N THR A 624 51.87 1.43 8.57
CA THR A 624 52.42 2.24 9.67
C THR A 624 51.76 3.60 9.69
N PHE A 625 50.91 3.87 10.69
CA PHE A 625 50.30 5.18 10.88
C PHE A 625 51.27 6.11 11.62
N GLN A 626 51.90 7.05 10.92
CA GLN A 626 52.71 8.09 11.56
C GLN A 626 51.84 9.29 11.95
N LYS A 627 51.25 9.24 13.15
CA LYS A 627 51.12 10.33 14.16
C LYS A 627 50.11 9.90 15.23
N THR A 628 50.55 9.79 16.48
CA THR A 628 49.81 9.22 17.62
C THR A 628 49.20 10.27 18.55
N GLU A 629 48.77 11.42 18.05
CA GLU A 629 47.97 12.36 18.83
C GLU A 629 46.80 12.89 17.99
N GLY A 630 45.58 12.59 18.45
CA GLY A 630 44.33 13.08 17.85
C GLY A 630 43.32 12.02 17.37
N TYR A 631 43.59 10.71 17.51
CA TYR A 631 42.59 9.69 17.18
C TYR A 631 41.67 9.40 18.37
N ALA A 632 40.39 9.75 18.24
CA ALA A 632 39.36 9.23 19.13
C ALA A 632 39.26 7.70 18.98
N LYS A 633 39.08 7.01 20.09
CA LYS A 633 38.95 5.55 20.17
C LYS A 633 37.71 5.10 19.38
N GLY A 634 37.90 4.61 18.14
CA GLY A 634 36.79 4.14 17.29
C GLY A 634 36.94 4.33 15.77
N SER A 635 38.12 4.59 15.23
CA SER A 635 38.33 4.64 13.78
C SER A 635 38.37 3.23 13.17
N TYR A 636 37.47 2.92 12.23
CA TYR A 636 37.47 1.66 11.47
C TYR A 636 37.48 1.94 9.97
N ILE A 637 38.29 1.19 9.22
CA ILE A 637 38.24 1.13 7.76
C ILE A 637 37.15 0.12 7.38
N ARG A 638 36.13 0.53 6.63
CA ARG A 638 35.12 -0.39 6.07
C ARG A 638 35.42 -0.65 4.60
N LEU A 639 35.62 -1.91 4.26
CA LEU A 639 35.62 -2.42 2.88
C LEU A 639 34.26 -3.10 2.70
N GLY A 640 33.40 -2.56 1.84
CA GLY A 640 32.08 -3.13 1.54
C GLY A 640 31.93 -3.34 0.04
N ALA A 641 31.44 -4.51 -0.34
CA ALA A 641 30.79 -4.74 -1.62
C ALA A 641 29.29 -4.40 -1.47
N ASP A 642 28.71 -3.82 -2.52
CA ASP A 642 27.46 -3.05 -2.48
C ASP A 642 26.26 -3.78 -1.87
N GLY A 643 25.62 -3.12 -0.89
CA GLY A 643 24.42 -3.61 -0.21
C GLY A 643 23.78 -2.59 0.75
N ASN A 644 23.98 -1.29 0.55
CA ASN A 644 23.21 -0.25 1.26
C ASN A 644 22.88 0.93 0.34
N ALA A 645 21.69 1.48 0.53
CA ALA A 645 20.93 2.30 -0.42
C ALA A 645 21.60 3.63 -0.85
N SER A 646 21.78 3.74 -2.17
CA SER A 646 21.52 4.89 -3.06
C SER A 646 22.00 6.30 -2.66
N PHE A 647 23.07 6.76 -3.32
CA PHE A 647 23.08 8.06 -4.01
C PHE A 647 23.40 7.80 -5.48
N THR A 648 22.39 7.89 -6.35
CA THR A 648 22.54 7.75 -7.79
C THR A 648 23.13 9.03 -8.38
N TYR A 649 24.37 8.99 -8.84
CA TYR A 649 24.82 9.88 -9.93
C TYR A 649 24.51 9.15 -11.23
N SER A 650 23.49 9.62 -11.96
CA SER A 650 23.28 9.24 -13.34
C SER A 650 24.45 9.77 -14.18
N ASP A 651 25.01 8.91 -15.03
CA ASP A 651 25.96 9.20 -16.12
C ASP A 651 27.42 8.72 -15.96
N VAL A 652 27.64 7.54 -15.35
CA VAL A 652 28.83 6.72 -15.68
C VAL A 652 28.40 5.29 -16.04
N PRO A 653 28.42 4.90 -17.32
CA PRO A 653 28.15 3.53 -17.75
C PRO A 653 29.19 2.59 -17.13
N ASN A 654 28.74 1.65 -16.30
CA ASN A 654 29.59 0.67 -15.66
C ASN A 654 30.03 -0.38 -16.70
N ILE A 655 31.26 -0.24 -17.20
CA ILE A 655 31.91 -1.24 -18.04
C ILE A 655 33.29 -1.51 -17.44
N PHE A 656 33.34 -2.54 -16.58
CA PHE A 656 34.54 -3.18 -16.01
C PHE A 656 35.55 -2.25 -15.30
N GLY A 657 35.32 -2.00 -14.01
CA GLY A 657 36.33 -1.51 -13.07
C GLY A 657 35.77 -1.48 -11.64
N GLY A 658 36.42 -2.17 -10.71
CA GLY A 658 36.08 -2.05 -9.28
C GLY A 658 36.61 -0.74 -8.71
N TYR A 659 35.83 -0.06 -7.86
CA TYR A 659 36.24 1.16 -7.18
C TYR A 659 36.55 0.86 -5.71
N LEU A 660 37.59 1.48 -5.15
CA LEU A 660 37.89 1.46 -3.71
C LEU A 660 37.51 2.81 -3.11
N TRP A 661 36.59 2.81 -2.13
CA TRP A 661 36.21 4.02 -1.41
C TRP A 661 36.95 4.11 -0.06
N LEU A 662 37.73 5.17 0.13
CA LEU A 662 38.38 5.48 1.41
C LEU A 662 37.77 6.77 1.96
N GLY A 663 36.77 6.63 2.82
CA GLY A 663 36.17 7.75 3.55
C GLY A 663 36.36 7.60 5.06
N GLY A 664 36.85 8.66 5.70
CA GLY A 664 36.80 8.81 7.15
C GLY A 664 35.65 9.74 7.56
N VAL A 665 34.92 9.40 8.61
CA VAL A 665 33.93 10.29 9.23
C VAL A 665 34.62 10.97 10.41
N CYS A 666 34.74 12.30 10.42
CA CYS A 666 35.04 13.00 11.67
C CYS A 666 33.72 13.21 12.44
N GLN A 667 33.66 12.76 13.69
CA GLN A 667 32.58 13.19 14.57
C GLN A 667 32.82 14.63 15.01
N PRO A 668 31.76 15.41 15.22
CA PRO A 668 31.87 16.85 15.42
C PRO A 668 32.19 17.16 16.88
N ASP A 669 33.46 17.02 17.27
CA ASP A 669 33.94 17.56 18.55
C ASP A 669 35.37 18.09 18.40
N TYR A 670 35.61 18.99 17.43
CA TYR A 670 36.76 19.90 17.48
C TYR A 670 36.42 21.20 16.75
N THR A 671 36.11 22.21 17.55
CA THR A 671 36.23 23.62 17.17
C THR A 671 37.71 23.97 17.20
N ASP A 672 38.39 23.88 16.06
CA ASP A 672 39.42 24.85 15.63
C ASP A 672 39.91 24.53 14.22
N GLY A 673 39.95 25.57 13.38
CA GLY A 673 40.11 25.49 11.93
C GLY A 673 41.49 25.03 11.46
N GLY A 674 41.69 23.72 11.36
CA GLY A 674 42.79 23.10 10.62
C GLY A 674 42.27 22.20 9.49
N PHE A 675 42.45 22.60 8.23
CA PHE A 675 42.29 21.69 7.10
C PHE A 675 43.44 20.67 7.11
N GLY A 676 43.19 19.48 7.63
CA GLY A 676 44.11 18.35 7.49
C GLY A 676 44.16 17.89 6.03
N SER A 677 45.32 18.00 5.39
CA SER A 677 45.58 17.37 4.10
C SER A 677 46.00 15.92 4.32
N TYR A 678 45.28 14.99 3.70
CA TYR A 678 45.68 13.58 3.64
C TYR A 678 46.71 13.42 2.52
N HIS A 679 47.94 13.03 2.85
CA HIS A 679 48.89 12.51 1.86
C HIS A 679 48.77 10.99 1.83
N ILE A 680 48.28 10.46 0.71
CA ILE A 680 48.27 9.02 0.45
C ILE A 680 49.42 8.73 -0.52
N THR A 681 50.46 8.06 -0.05
CA THR A 681 51.53 7.55 -0.90
C THR A 681 51.20 6.12 -1.27
N VAL A 682 51.07 5.83 -2.57
CA VAL A 682 50.93 4.47 -3.09
C VAL A 682 52.26 4.09 -3.73
N GLU A 683 53.03 3.23 -3.07
CA GLU A 683 54.25 2.67 -3.63
C GLU A 683 53.98 1.28 -4.18
N ASN A 684 54.45 1.04 -5.41
CA ASN A 684 54.38 -0.26 -6.07
C ASN A 684 55.77 -0.92 -5.96
N ASN A 685 55.88 -2.03 -5.24
CA ASN A 685 57.14 -2.76 -5.06
C ASN A 685 57.31 -3.93 -6.04
N PHE A 686 56.63 -3.91 -7.18
CA PHE A 686 56.94 -4.84 -8.27
C PHE A 686 57.99 -4.23 -9.21
N ASP A 687 59.11 -4.93 -9.42
CA ASP A 687 60.23 -4.58 -10.31
C ASP A 687 59.87 -4.63 -11.82
N ASP A 688 58.59 -4.48 -12.17
CA ASP A 688 58.11 -4.38 -13.55
C ASP A 688 57.88 -2.91 -13.90
N ALA A 689 58.48 -2.44 -14.99
CA ALA A 689 58.60 -1.04 -15.42
C ALA A 689 57.27 -0.35 -15.83
N ARG A 690 56.14 -0.70 -15.23
CA ARG A 690 54.79 -0.24 -15.59
C ARG A 690 54.11 0.39 -14.38
N LYS A 691 54.17 1.73 -14.30
CA LYS A 691 53.58 2.53 -13.22
C LYS A 691 52.04 2.54 -13.32
N PRO A 692 51.28 2.30 -12.24
CA PRO A 692 49.84 2.49 -12.24
C PRO A 692 49.50 3.98 -12.44
N ILE A 693 48.47 4.27 -13.23
CA ILE A 693 47.92 5.63 -13.39
C ILE A 693 46.94 5.85 -12.25
N VAL A 694 47.32 6.66 -11.26
CA VAL A 694 46.41 7.15 -10.21
C VAL A 694 45.84 8.49 -10.66
N ARG A 695 44.53 8.57 -10.91
CA ARG A 695 43.83 9.85 -11.08
C ARG A 695 43.02 10.16 -9.83
N PHE A 696 43.18 11.37 -9.31
CA PHE A 696 42.32 11.93 -8.28
C PHE A 696 41.20 12.71 -8.98
N ILE A 697 39.95 12.33 -8.75
CA ILE A 697 38.79 13.10 -9.24
C ILE A 697 38.26 13.90 -8.04
N ASP A 698 38.36 15.23 -8.12
CA ASP A 698 37.77 16.13 -7.12
C ASP A 698 36.29 16.34 -7.48
N SER A 699 35.39 16.15 -6.51
CA SER A 699 33.94 16.30 -6.74
C SER A 699 33.53 17.78 -6.73
N PRO A 700 32.68 18.26 -7.66
CA PRO A 700 32.22 19.64 -7.67
C PRO A 700 31.28 19.92 -6.47
N THR A 701 31.59 20.98 -5.73
CA THR A 701 30.89 21.37 -4.50
C THR A 701 29.46 21.84 -4.76
N THR A 702 28.47 21.13 -4.22
CA THR A 702 27.12 21.68 -3.98
C THR A 702 26.87 21.74 -2.46
N PRO A 703 26.48 22.90 -1.89
CA PRO A 703 26.33 23.03 -0.44
C PRO A 703 25.00 22.44 0.00
N VAL A 704 25.03 21.21 0.53
CA VAL A 704 23.92 20.62 1.29
C VAL A 704 24.24 20.77 2.78
N LYS A 705 23.30 21.32 3.56
CA LYS A 705 23.39 21.48 5.02
C LYS A 705 23.36 20.12 5.74
N LYS A 706 24.45 19.37 5.69
CA LYS A 706 24.96 18.35 6.64
C LYS A 706 25.96 17.45 5.92
N LEU A 707 27.16 17.31 6.49
CA LEU A 707 28.31 16.51 6.04
C LEU A 707 28.89 16.86 4.66
N ALA A 708 30.02 17.57 4.67
CA ALA A 708 30.92 17.59 3.51
C ALA A 708 31.88 16.39 3.62
N VAL A 709 31.69 15.39 2.76
CA VAL A 709 32.64 14.28 2.60
C VAL A 709 33.48 14.58 1.36
N ARG A 710 34.80 14.76 1.52
CA ARG A 710 35.74 14.67 0.38
C ARG A 710 36.06 13.21 0.18
N GLY A 711 35.48 12.60 -0.85
CA GLY A 711 35.84 11.27 -1.30
C GLY A 711 36.89 11.35 -2.41
N PHE A 712 37.92 10.51 -2.34
CA PHE A 712 38.83 10.26 -3.46
C PHE A 712 38.45 8.93 -4.10
N ALA A 713 38.27 8.91 -5.42
CA ALA A 713 38.09 7.67 -6.19
C ALA A 713 39.44 7.28 -6.81
N LEU A 714 39.91 6.05 -6.53
CA LEU A 714 41.01 5.44 -7.27
C LEU A 714 40.41 4.50 -8.33
N VAL A 715 40.75 4.77 -9.60
CA VAL A 715 40.33 3.95 -10.74
C VAL A 715 41.55 3.18 -11.26
N PHE A 716 41.46 1.85 -11.28
CA PHE A 716 42.45 1.00 -11.93
C PHE A 716 41.88 0.55 -13.28
N ALA A 717 42.47 1.02 -14.39
CA ALA A 717 42.12 0.57 -15.72
C ALA A 717 43.08 -0.56 -16.18
N PRO A 718 42.60 -1.60 -16.89
CA PRO A 718 43.49 -2.47 -17.65
C PRO A 718 44.18 -1.69 -18.77
N ALA A 719 45.35 -2.15 -19.21
CA ALA A 719 46.09 -1.52 -20.31
C ALA A 719 45.24 -1.43 -21.59
N PRO A 720 45.32 -0.34 -22.36
CA PRO A 720 44.57 -0.20 -23.60
C PRO A 720 45.05 -1.24 -24.62
N THR A 721 44.14 -2.08 -25.11
CA THR A 721 44.35 -2.79 -26.39
C THR A 721 44.22 -1.76 -27.52
N GLU A 722 45.02 -1.92 -28.58
CA GLU A 722 45.41 -0.93 -29.62
C GLU A 722 44.31 -0.11 -30.33
N ASN A 723 43.03 -0.21 -29.97
CA ASN A 723 41.92 0.52 -30.59
C ASN A 723 41.03 1.35 -29.63
N SER A 724 41.51 1.72 -28.43
CA SER A 724 40.71 2.51 -27.49
C SER A 724 41.00 4.03 -27.64
N GLN A 725 40.10 4.78 -28.28
CA GLN A 725 40.10 6.26 -28.22
C GLN A 725 39.22 6.76 -27.06
N VAL A 726 39.80 7.51 -26.13
CA VAL A 726 39.06 8.29 -25.13
C VAL A 726 38.93 9.72 -25.66
N LYS A 727 37.70 10.21 -25.87
CA LYS A 727 37.43 11.63 -26.15
C LYS A 727 37.10 12.34 -24.85
N GLU A 728 37.61 13.56 -24.70
CA GLU A 728 37.35 14.46 -23.56
C GLU A 728 35.89 14.87 -23.44
#